data_AF-A0A9D6JF87-F1
#
_entry.id   AF-A0A9D6JF87-F1
#
_cell.length_a   1.000
_cell.length_b   1.000
_cell.length_c   1.000
_cell.angle_alpha   90.00
_cell.angle_beta   90.00
_cell.angle_gamma   90.00
#
_symmetry.space_group_name_H-M   'P 1'
#
loop_
_entity.id
_entity.type
_entity.pdbx_description
1 polymer ?
#
loop_
_entity_poly.entity_id
_entity_poly.type
_entity_poly.pdbx_seq_one_letter_code
_entity_poly.pdbx_strand_id
1 'polypeptide(L)'
;MTGMDRRDFLRWMGVGAGVAATELGLPLRLLAAADPDQNPLAGSVARDWEKIYRDQYKYDSTFDWVCSPNDTHACRVRAYVRNGIVTRLGNTYDYQTYADIYGNKATANWNPRQCAKGYTFHRVLYGPYRLKHPIVRKGWKAWADAGFPDLTPELKSKYLFDRRGEDEFIQISWEDALRDIAKALVSIADRYSGEKGKERLLAQGYQPEMVEATGGAGTRCIKMRGGMGLLGVIGKYGMYRLNNSLAILDTIIRRVGPKDAKAGRNWSNYTWHGDQAPGHPWVHGLQASDCDFNDLRFSKLIIMDGKNLVENKLTDSHWFIECMERGAKIVVIAPEYGPPSTKADYWIPIRPQTDAALWLGVTRLMIENRWYDEAFIKAFTDFPLLVRTDTLQRLRAHEVFSGYRSSLAPDGPSMKVQGLTPEQHARLGDYVIWDEKTNAPRALTRDDVGERMAKKGFAPALAGTFKIKLVDGKEAEVATLWTLYQVHLRDYDLDTVAEITHAPKEMIRQLAQDIGAMKPVAIHQGEGINHWFHATEMNRAAYLPLMLTGNIGKPGAGCHTWAGNYKAALFQGSPWTGPGFKGWVAEDPFHPTLDPNASGKDVEAHAYTKDEEPAYWNHGDLALIVNTPKFGRRNFTGESHMPTPSKAIIFSNVNLINNAKWAYGVIKNVNPNVEMIVAIDIQMTASIEYADLALPANSWLEFEGLEIT
;
A
#
# COMPACT_ATOMS: atom_id res chain seq x y z
N MET A 1 35.39 68.97 47.01
CA MET A 1 36.20 68.25 48.03
C MET A 1 35.80 66.78 47.93
N THR A 2 36.66 65.79 47.73
CA THR A 2 38.11 65.68 47.46
C THR A 2 38.26 64.26 46.90
N GLY A 3 38.99 64.10 45.80
CA GLY A 3 39.23 62.80 45.16
C GLY A 3 40.07 61.90 46.05
N MET A 4 39.76 60.61 46.02
CA MET A 4 40.53 59.55 46.66
C MET A 4 41.93 59.48 46.03
N ASP A 5 42.98 59.64 46.83
CA ASP A 5 44.38 59.58 46.38
C ASP A 5 44.79 58.12 46.13
N ARG A 6 45.64 57.92 45.12
CA ARG A 6 46.37 56.69 44.79
C ARG A 6 46.97 55.99 46.02
N ARG A 7 47.34 56.71 47.08
CA ARG A 7 47.87 56.16 48.33
C ARG A 7 46.80 55.45 49.19
N ASP A 8 45.56 55.93 49.15
CA ASP A 8 44.42 55.31 49.84
C ASP A 8 43.93 54.06 49.08
N PHE A 9 43.99 54.09 47.74
CA PHE A 9 43.71 52.93 46.89
C PHE A 9 44.69 51.75 47.12
N LEU A 10 45.99 52.04 47.28
CA LEU A 10 47.00 51.02 47.51
C LEU A 10 46.93 50.37 48.90
N ARG A 11 46.48 51.11 49.93
CA ARG A 11 46.24 50.53 51.27
C ARG A 11 45.06 49.56 51.27
N TRP A 12 44.00 49.84 50.52
CA TRP A 12 42.87 48.93 50.37
C TRP A 12 43.21 47.65 49.60
N MET A 13 44.06 47.75 48.58
CA MET A 13 44.60 46.57 47.87
C MET A 13 45.48 45.68 48.76
N GLY A 14 46.27 46.27 49.67
CA GLY A 14 47.14 45.53 50.59
C GLY A 14 46.39 44.70 51.63
N VAL A 15 45.23 45.18 52.12
CA VAL A 15 44.40 44.44 53.09
C VAL A 15 43.50 43.41 52.38
N GLY A 16 43.03 43.70 51.16
CA GLY A 16 42.25 42.74 50.36
C GLY A 16 43.06 41.56 49.82
N ALA A 17 44.36 41.75 49.53
CA ALA A 17 45.22 40.67 49.03
C ALA A 17 45.64 39.67 50.12
N GLY A 18 45.74 40.09 51.39
CA GLY A 18 46.11 39.22 52.50
C GLY A 18 45.03 38.20 52.88
N VAL A 19 43.75 38.56 52.72
CA VAL A 19 42.61 37.65 53.00
C VAL A 19 42.30 36.76 51.79
N ALA A 20 42.50 37.26 50.57
CA ALA A 20 42.35 36.45 49.35
C ALA A 20 43.43 35.36 49.22
N ALA A 21 44.65 35.57 49.74
CA ALA A 21 45.71 34.58 49.69
C ALA A 21 45.49 33.38 50.64
N THR A 22 44.71 33.54 51.73
CA THR A 22 44.32 32.42 52.61
C THR A 22 43.11 31.63 52.10
N GLU A 23 42.25 32.23 51.27
CA GLU A 23 41.15 31.54 50.57
C GLU A 23 41.62 30.85 49.27
N LEU A 24 42.74 31.32 48.68
CA LEU A 24 43.45 30.65 47.57
C LEU A 24 44.19 29.36 47.98
N GLY A 25 44.04 28.88 49.23
CA GLY A 25 44.38 27.52 49.62
C GLY A 25 43.37 26.46 49.11
N LEU A 26 42.19 26.87 48.68
CA LEU A 26 41.13 25.97 48.18
C LEU A 26 41.25 25.53 46.69
N PRO A 27 41.81 26.29 45.73
CA PRO A 27 41.85 25.85 44.33
C PRO A 27 43.00 24.89 44.01
N LEU A 28 44.04 24.77 44.85
CA LEU A 28 45.14 23.83 44.62
C LEU A 28 44.86 22.42 45.16
N ARG A 29 43.91 22.25 46.09
CA ARG A 29 43.43 20.91 46.51
C ARG A 29 42.59 20.22 45.44
N LEU A 30 41.86 20.98 44.63
CA LEU A 30 41.11 20.46 43.47
C LEU A 30 42.02 19.98 42.33
N LEU A 31 43.30 20.39 42.34
CA LEU A 31 44.33 19.96 41.40
C LEU A 31 45.28 18.91 42.03
N ALA A 32 45.12 18.58 43.30
CA ALA A 32 45.87 17.50 43.92
C ALA A 32 45.43 16.17 43.30
N ALA A 33 46.41 15.33 42.95
CA ALA A 33 46.11 13.97 42.49
C ALA A 33 45.30 13.25 43.57
N ALA A 34 44.18 12.63 43.16
CA ALA A 34 43.42 11.78 44.05
C ALA A 34 44.34 10.68 44.60
N ASP A 35 44.27 10.41 45.90
CA ASP A 35 45.01 9.32 46.52
C ASP A 35 44.65 8.00 45.80
N PRO A 36 45.61 7.33 45.13
CA PRO A 36 45.34 6.14 44.33
C PRO A 36 44.79 4.97 45.16
N ASP A 37 44.98 4.99 46.48
CA ASP A 37 44.45 3.98 47.40
C ASP A 37 43.07 4.35 47.97
N GLN A 38 42.57 5.57 47.71
CA GLN A 38 41.27 6.04 48.15
C GLN A 38 40.22 5.72 47.08
N ASN A 39 39.41 4.68 47.30
CA ASN A 39 38.27 4.39 46.43
C ASN A 39 37.28 5.57 46.48
N PRO A 40 37.08 6.33 45.40
CA PRO A 40 36.17 7.48 45.38
C PRO A 40 34.69 7.09 45.56
N LEU A 41 34.38 5.79 45.52
CA LEU A 41 33.06 5.22 45.80
C LEU A 41 32.93 4.64 47.23
N ALA A 42 33.98 4.72 48.07
CA ALA A 42 33.95 4.20 49.44
C ALA A 42 33.21 5.10 50.44
N GLY A 43 32.99 6.38 50.11
CA GLY A 43 32.09 7.28 50.82
C GLY A 43 30.77 7.46 50.06
N SER A 44 29.66 7.71 50.77
CA SER A 44 28.42 8.09 50.08
C SER A 44 28.61 9.47 49.43
N VAL A 45 28.79 9.48 48.11
CA VAL A 45 28.79 10.72 47.33
C VAL A 45 27.40 11.36 47.45
N ALA A 46 27.32 12.66 47.68
CA ALA A 46 26.04 13.36 47.73
C ALA A 46 25.24 13.08 46.44
N ARG A 47 24.09 12.41 46.58
CA ARG A 47 23.26 11.98 45.44
C ARG A 47 22.19 12.99 45.05
N ASP A 48 22.17 14.16 45.68
CA ASP A 48 21.15 15.19 45.45
C ASP A 48 21.18 15.76 44.03
N TRP A 49 22.35 15.80 43.39
CA TRP A 49 22.45 16.21 41.98
C TRP A 49 21.68 15.26 41.04
N GLU A 50 21.52 13.99 41.41
CA GLU A 50 20.73 13.02 40.64
C GLU A 50 19.24 13.41 40.58
N LYS A 51 18.75 14.24 41.53
CA LYS A 51 17.37 14.75 41.52
C LYS A 51 17.07 15.54 40.26
N ILE A 52 18.06 16.24 39.69
CA ILE A 52 17.92 16.99 38.43
C ILE A 52 17.58 16.02 37.28
N TYR A 53 18.33 14.91 37.17
CA TYR A 53 18.09 13.89 36.14
C TYR A 53 16.78 13.12 36.37
N ARG A 54 16.46 12.79 37.63
CA ARG A 54 15.17 12.15 37.96
C ARG A 54 13.99 13.06 37.64
N ASP A 55 14.12 14.36 37.89
CA ASP A 55 13.08 15.33 37.56
C ASP A 55 12.91 15.47 36.03
N GLN A 56 13.99 15.45 35.24
CA GLN A 56 13.87 15.43 33.76
C GLN A 56 13.07 14.23 33.24
N TYR A 57 13.16 13.06 33.90
CA TYR A 57 12.43 11.86 33.51
C TYR A 57 11.01 11.77 34.10
N LYS A 58 10.65 12.69 35.01
CA LYS A 58 9.34 12.74 35.67
C LYS A 58 8.24 13.17 34.70
N TYR A 59 7.05 12.61 34.90
CA TYR A 59 5.82 12.94 34.19
C TYR A 59 4.65 12.94 35.17
N ASP A 60 3.57 13.66 34.82
CA ASP A 60 2.37 13.82 35.63
C ASP A 60 1.31 12.77 35.27
N SER A 61 1.24 12.40 33.98
CA SER A 61 0.33 11.37 33.48
C SER A 61 0.88 10.67 32.23
N THR A 62 0.22 9.58 31.83
CA THR A 62 0.53 8.85 30.60
C THR A 62 -0.75 8.41 29.92
N PHE A 63 -0.71 8.27 28.60
CA PHE A 63 -1.74 7.60 27.83
C PHE A 63 -1.08 6.85 26.67
N ASP A 64 -1.79 5.86 26.13
CA ASP A 64 -1.30 5.06 25.01
C ASP A 64 -2.03 5.50 23.73
N TRP A 65 -1.33 5.49 22.61
CA TRP A 65 -1.83 5.85 21.28
C TRP A 65 -1.20 4.92 20.23
N VAL A 66 -1.75 4.90 19.01
CA VAL A 66 -1.20 4.08 17.92
C VAL A 66 -0.54 4.99 16.90
N CYS A 67 0.74 4.73 16.64
CA CYS A 67 1.49 5.40 15.59
C CYS A 67 1.11 4.79 14.24
N SER A 68 0.25 5.51 13.49
CA SER A 68 -0.33 5.02 12.24
C SER A 68 0.02 5.85 10.98
N PRO A 69 1.26 6.32 10.75
CA PRO A 69 1.69 6.73 9.42
C PRO A 69 1.84 5.48 8.51
N ASN A 70 2.17 5.69 7.22
CA ASN A 70 2.30 4.61 6.24
C ASN A 70 3.65 3.91 6.38
N ASP A 71 3.84 3.29 7.55
CA ASP A 71 5.09 2.64 7.97
C ASP A 71 4.94 1.12 8.17
N THR A 72 3.71 0.61 8.06
CA THR A 72 3.25 -0.79 8.20
C THR A 72 3.25 -1.36 9.60
N HIS A 73 3.56 -0.53 10.60
CA HIS A 73 3.90 -1.05 11.90
C HIS A 73 2.77 -0.94 12.91
N ALA A 74 1.93 0.11 12.82
CA ALA A 74 0.84 0.39 13.76
C ALA A 74 1.29 0.20 15.22
N CYS A 75 2.46 0.77 15.56
CA CYS A 75 3.05 0.55 16.87
C CYS A 75 2.21 1.19 17.95
N ARG A 76 1.95 0.45 19.03
CA ARG A 76 1.39 1.01 20.26
C ARG A 76 2.50 1.76 21.00
N VAL A 77 2.25 3.03 21.30
CA VAL A 77 3.22 3.94 21.89
C VAL A 77 2.60 4.60 23.12
N ARG A 78 3.38 4.69 24.20
CA ARG A 78 3.05 5.44 25.40
C ARG A 78 3.55 6.87 25.29
N ALA A 79 2.64 7.82 25.48
CA ALA A 79 2.97 9.22 25.68
C ALA A 79 3.11 9.53 27.16
N TYR A 80 4.10 10.35 27.50
CA TYR A 80 4.34 10.82 28.86
C TYR A 80 4.14 12.33 28.89
N VAL A 81 3.26 12.77 29.77
CA VAL A 81 2.76 14.14 29.82
C VAL A 81 3.31 14.84 31.05
N ARG A 82 3.78 16.07 30.89
CA ARG A 82 4.14 16.96 31.98
C ARG A 82 3.59 18.35 31.70
N ASN A 83 2.91 18.97 32.66
CA ASN A 83 2.25 20.28 32.49
C ASN A 83 1.34 20.35 31.25
N GLY A 84 0.61 19.27 30.94
CA GLY A 84 -0.26 19.19 29.76
C GLY A 84 0.45 19.06 28.41
N ILE A 85 1.78 18.87 28.39
CA ILE A 85 2.58 18.72 27.16
C ILE A 85 3.19 17.33 27.13
N VAL A 86 3.14 16.67 25.96
CA VAL A 86 3.87 15.41 25.74
C VAL A 86 5.36 15.69 25.68
N THR A 87 6.12 15.21 26.66
CA THR A 87 7.57 15.46 26.76
C THR A 87 8.40 14.32 26.18
N ARG A 88 7.88 13.09 26.22
CA ARG A 88 8.54 11.92 25.64
C ARG A 88 7.54 10.87 25.20
N LEU A 89 8.01 9.99 24.32
CA LEU A 89 7.30 8.82 23.82
C LEU A 89 8.12 7.56 24.12
N GLY A 90 7.47 6.43 24.36
CA GLY A 90 8.14 5.15 24.59
C GLY A 90 7.24 3.95 24.33
N ASN A 91 7.82 2.75 24.33
CA ASN A 91 7.14 1.53 23.93
C ASN A 91 6.29 0.98 25.07
N THR A 92 5.24 0.26 24.69
CA THR A 92 4.45 -0.56 25.61
C THR A 92 4.92 -2.02 25.49
N TYR A 93 5.44 -2.61 26.58
CA TYR A 93 6.02 -3.96 26.57
C TYR A 93 4.98 -5.07 26.87
N ASP A 94 3.75 -4.89 26.40
CA ASP A 94 2.56 -5.63 26.85
C ASP A 94 1.71 -6.18 25.70
N TYR A 95 2.21 -6.22 24.45
CA TYR A 95 1.48 -6.75 23.28
C TYR A 95 0.89 -8.15 23.52
N GLN A 96 1.56 -9.00 24.29
CA GLN A 96 1.15 -10.36 24.63
C GLN A 96 -0.07 -10.44 25.56
N THR A 97 -0.50 -9.33 26.15
CA THR A 97 -1.61 -9.33 27.12
C THR A 97 -2.98 -9.25 26.45
N TYR A 98 -3.03 -8.73 25.21
CA TYR A 98 -4.23 -8.54 24.43
C TYR A 98 -4.59 -9.80 23.62
N ALA A 99 -5.88 -9.98 23.37
CA ALA A 99 -6.40 -11.06 22.54
C ALA A 99 -7.24 -10.52 21.39
N ASP A 100 -7.22 -11.20 20.24
CA ASP A 100 -8.18 -10.98 19.17
C ASP A 100 -9.59 -11.46 19.58
N ILE A 101 -10.57 -11.28 18.69
CA ILE A 101 -11.96 -11.70 18.91
C ILE A 101 -12.14 -13.21 19.09
N TYR A 102 -11.11 -14.00 18.77
CA TYR A 102 -11.08 -15.46 18.92
C TYR A 102 -10.33 -15.91 20.17
N GLY A 103 -9.77 -14.97 20.95
CA GLY A 103 -8.98 -15.27 22.14
C GLY A 103 -7.50 -15.55 21.86
N ASN A 104 -7.04 -15.42 20.61
CA ASN A 104 -5.62 -15.61 20.27
C ASN A 104 -4.81 -14.42 20.77
N LYS A 105 -3.66 -14.69 21.35
CA LYS A 105 -2.76 -13.66 21.88
C LYS A 105 -1.47 -13.60 21.08
N ALA A 106 -0.93 -12.40 20.93
CA ALA A 106 0.42 -12.22 20.43
C ALA A 106 1.45 -12.82 21.40
N THR A 107 2.63 -13.18 20.90
CA THR A 107 3.73 -13.59 21.77
C THR A 107 4.51 -12.37 22.27
N ALA A 108 5.22 -12.50 23.39
CA ALA A 108 6.07 -11.43 23.92
C ALA A 108 7.22 -11.02 22.97
N ASN A 109 7.49 -11.82 21.93
CA ASN A 109 8.53 -11.53 20.93
C ASN A 109 8.17 -10.38 19.99
N TRP A 110 6.92 -9.92 19.96
CA TRP A 110 6.57 -8.70 19.24
C TRP A 110 7.13 -7.44 19.90
N ASN A 111 7.58 -7.51 21.15
CA ASN A 111 8.23 -6.39 21.83
C ASN A 111 9.64 -6.12 21.26
N PRO A 112 10.10 -4.86 21.20
CA PRO A 112 9.42 -3.66 21.69
C PRO A 112 8.62 -2.91 20.61
N ARG A 113 8.75 -3.30 19.33
CA ARG A 113 8.37 -2.50 18.14
C ARG A 113 8.90 -1.05 18.23
N GLN A 114 8.18 -0.09 17.64
CA GLN A 114 8.45 1.35 17.55
C GLN A 114 9.76 1.72 16.84
N CYS A 115 9.67 2.59 15.83
CA CYS A 115 10.83 3.08 15.11
C CYS A 115 11.30 4.45 15.64
N ALA A 116 12.50 4.87 15.22
CA ALA A 116 13.06 6.19 15.54
C ALA A 116 12.11 7.36 15.24
N LYS A 117 11.32 7.26 14.16
CA LYS A 117 10.36 8.30 13.77
C LYS A 117 9.18 8.38 14.74
N GLY A 118 8.68 7.22 15.18
CA GLY A 118 7.64 7.12 16.21
C GLY A 118 8.09 7.68 17.57
N TYR A 119 9.36 7.51 17.96
CA TYR A 119 9.92 8.11 19.19
C TYR A 119 9.89 9.65 19.19
N THR A 120 10.01 10.27 18.01
CA THR A 120 10.08 11.73 17.88
C THR A 120 8.78 12.37 17.40
N PHE A 121 7.66 11.63 17.34
CA PHE A 121 6.42 12.09 16.71
C PHE A 121 5.85 13.39 17.30
N HIS A 122 6.00 13.62 18.61
CA HIS A 122 5.59 14.86 19.26
C HIS A 122 6.22 16.13 18.64
N ARG A 123 7.36 16.00 17.94
CA ARG A 123 7.98 17.11 17.19
C ARG A 123 7.16 17.54 15.97
N VAL A 124 6.32 16.67 15.41
CA VAL A 124 5.39 17.03 14.33
C VAL A 124 4.31 17.97 14.85
N LEU A 125 3.86 17.77 16.10
CA LEU A 125 2.77 18.55 16.70
C LEU A 125 3.23 19.93 17.14
N TYR A 126 4.37 19.97 17.83
CA TYR A 126 4.92 21.21 18.37
C TYR A 126 5.89 21.90 17.41
N GLY A 127 6.18 21.27 16.27
CA GLY A 127 7.09 21.79 15.25
C GLY A 127 6.49 22.93 14.43
N PRO A 128 7.34 23.65 13.66
CA PRO A 128 6.93 24.83 12.91
C PRO A 128 6.00 24.52 11.72
N TYR A 129 5.96 23.25 11.27
CA TYR A 129 5.17 22.85 10.11
C TYR A 129 3.73 22.47 10.44
N ARG A 130 3.32 22.47 11.72
CA ARG A 130 1.96 22.12 12.14
C ARG A 130 0.92 23.03 11.46
N LEU A 131 -0.03 22.44 10.72
CA LEU A 131 -1.17 23.19 10.19
C LEU A 131 -2.18 23.41 11.32
N LYS A 132 -2.46 24.67 11.67
CA LYS A 132 -3.26 25.04 12.86
C LYS A 132 -4.64 25.61 12.53
N HIS A 133 -4.79 26.23 11.37
CA HIS A 133 -6.02 26.90 10.96
C HIS A 133 -6.35 26.56 9.51
N PRO A 134 -7.64 26.57 9.12
CA PRO A 134 -8.01 26.56 7.72
C PRO A 134 -7.35 27.73 7.00
N ILE A 135 -6.70 27.42 5.87
CA ILE A 135 -6.10 28.42 4.99
C ILE A 135 -6.64 28.22 3.58
N VAL A 136 -6.78 29.33 2.86
CA VAL A 136 -7.23 29.35 1.46
C VAL A 136 -6.29 30.21 0.65
N ARG A 137 -6.08 29.80 -0.58
CA ARG A 137 -5.33 30.54 -1.57
C ARG A 137 -6.11 31.81 -1.97
N LYS A 138 -5.50 32.98 -1.85
CA LYS A 138 -6.16 34.28 -2.06
C LYS A 138 -6.82 34.41 -3.44
N GLY A 139 -6.15 33.96 -4.50
CA GLY A 139 -6.71 33.93 -5.85
C GLY A 139 -7.92 33.01 -5.98
N TRP A 140 -7.92 31.84 -5.33
CA TRP A 140 -9.07 30.94 -5.33
C TRP A 140 -10.25 31.54 -4.56
N LYS A 141 -10.00 32.17 -3.42
CA LYS A 141 -11.06 32.85 -2.65
C LYS A 141 -11.74 33.96 -3.46
N ALA A 142 -10.95 34.78 -4.17
CA ALA A 142 -11.48 35.81 -5.07
C ALA A 142 -12.29 35.22 -6.23
N TRP A 143 -11.90 34.05 -6.75
CA TRP A 143 -12.65 33.31 -7.76
C TRP A 143 -13.98 32.77 -7.21
N ALA A 144 -13.98 32.22 -6.00
CA ALA A 144 -15.18 31.76 -5.31
C ALA A 144 -16.15 32.91 -5.03
N ASP A 145 -15.66 34.07 -4.59
CA ASP A 145 -16.46 35.28 -4.34
C ASP A 145 -17.05 35.87 -5.63
N ALA A 146 -16.38 35.66 -6.77
CA ALA A 146 -16.89 36.02 -8.09
C ALA A 146 -17.98 35.05 -8.62
N GLY A 147 -18.39 34.06 -7.82
CA GLY A 147 -19.44 33.11 -8.19
C GLY A 147 -18.97 31.95 -9.07
N PHE A 148 -17.71 31.54 -8.93
CA PHE A 148 -17.12 30.39 -9.64
C PHE A 148 -17.20 30.50 -11.18
N PRO A 149 -16.77 31.60 -11.82
CA PRO A 149 -16.83 31.72 -13.27
C PRO A 149 -15.99 30.65 -13.98
N ASP A 150 -16.34 30.33 -15.24
CA ASP A 150 -15.57 29.38 -16.06
C ASP A 150 -14.08 29.76 -16.14
N LEU A 151 -13.18 28.78 -16.03
CA LEU A 151 -11.73 29.01 -16.07
C LEU A 151 -11.20 29.20 -17.50
N THR A 152 -11.44 30.38 -18.09
CA THR A 152 -10.74 30.81 -19.31
C THR A 152 -9.24 31.01 -19.06
N PRO A 153 -8.38 31.03 -20.09
CA PRO A 153 -6.96 31.33 -19.91
C PRO A 153 -6.70 32.61 -19.11
N GLU A 154 -7.48 33.67 -19.36
CA GLU A 154 -7.35 34.95 -18.66
C GLU A 154 -7.74 34.83 -17.19
N LEU A 155 -8.83 34.11 -16.88
CA LEU A 155 -9.27 33.90 -15.51
C LEU A 155 -8.36 32.96 -14.73
N LYS A 156 -7.73 31.98 -15.38
CA LYS A 156 -6.70 31.13 -14.77
C LYS A 156 -5.53 31.98 -14.29
N SER A 157 -5.01 32.87 -15.13
CA SER A 157 -3.91 33.76 -14.73
C SER A 157 -4.34 34.83 -13.73
N LYS A 158 -5.55 35.40 -13.86
CA LYS A 158 -6.10 36.39 -12.90
C LYS A 158 -6.22 35.82 -11.49
N TYR A 159 -6.72 34.59 -11.38
CA TYR A 159 -6.94 33.91 -10.10
C TYR A 159 -5.85 32.88 -9.78
N LEU A 160 -4.70 32.94 -10.45
CA LEU A 160 -3.48 32.16 -10.20
C LEU A 160 -3.65 30.62 -10.17
N PHE A 161 -4.57 30.07 -10.97
CA PHE A 161 -4.72 28.62 -11.13
C PHE A 161 -3.53 27.98 -11.85
N ASP A 162 -2.89 28.71 -12.76
CA ASP A 162 -1.67 28.31 -13.48
C ASP A 162 -0.39 28.43 -12.64
N ARG A 163 -0.50 29.01 -11.43
CA ARG A 163 0.62 29.32 -10.53
C ARG A 163 0.26 29.12 -9.05
N ARG A 164 -0.46 28.04 -8.70
CA ARG A 164 -0.95 27.77 -7.33
C ARG A 164 0.12 27.90 -6.23
N GLY A 165 1.36 27.47 -6.49
CA GLY A 165 2.47 27.56 -5.53
C GLY A 165 3.12 28.93 -5.36
N GLU A 166 2.69 29.94 -6.12
CA GLU A 166 3.18 31.33 -6.02
C GLU A 166 2.20 32.26 -5.29
N ASP A 167 1.00 31.77 -4.95
CA ASP A 167 -0.05 32.60 -4.37
C ASP A 167 0.05 32.64 -2.83
N GLU A 168 -0.53 33.69 -2.26
CA GLU A 168 -0.61 33.92 -0.83
C GLU A 168 -1.74 33.09 -0.21
N PHE A 169 -1.43 32.37 0.87
CA PHE A 169 -2.45 31.77 1.72
C PHE A 169 -2.93 32.77 2.76
N ILE A 170 -4.26 32.89 2.88
CA ILE A 170 -4.91 33.64 3.95
C ILE A 170 -5.62 32.69 4.90
N GLN A 171 -5.61 33.01 6.20
CA GLN A 171 -6.36 32.28 7.20
C GLN A 171 -7.86 32.61 7.08
N ILE A 172 -8.72 31.59 7.16
CA ILE A 172 -10.17 31.73 7.16
C ILE A 172 -10.81 30.92 8.30
N SER A 173 -12.09 31.18 8.58
CA SER A 173 -12.84 30.37 9.54
C SER A 173 -13.19 28.99 8.95
N TRP A 174 -13.46 28.02 9.83
CA TRP A 174 -13.99 26.73 9.41
C TRP A 174 -15.34 26.84 8.69
N GLU A 175 -16.20 27.75 9.13
CA GLU A 175 -17.50 27.99 8.50
C GLU A 175 -17.33 28.49 7.06
N ASP A 176 -16.42 29.45 6.84
CA ASP A 176 -16.13 29.96 5.50
C ASP A 176 -15.55 28.88 4.60
N ALA A 177 -14.57 28.10 5.11
CA ALA A 177 -13.95 27.02 4.35
C ALA A 177 -14.98 25.97 3.90
N LEU A 178 -15.80 25.48 4.83
CA LEU A 178 -16.81 24.46 4.54
C LEU A 178 -17.90 24.98 3.60
N ARG A 179 -18.35 26.22 3.79
CA ARG A 179 -19.35 26.87 2.93
C ARG A 179 -18.84 27.05 1.50
N ASP A 180 -17.60 27.51 1.34
CA ASP A 180 -17.01 27.76 0.02
C ASP A 180 -16.72 26.44 -0.71
N ILE A 181 -16.24 25.40 -0.01
CA ILE A 181 -16.11 24.03 -0.55
C ILE A 181 -17.47 23.49 -1.01
N ALA A 182 -18.51 23.60 -0.19
CA ALA A 182 -19.85 23.11 -0.54
C ALA A 182 -20.41 23.81 -1.79
N LYS A 183 -20.28 25.15 -1.86
CA LYS A 183 -20.69 25.92 -3.05
C LYS A 183 -19.90 25.53 -4.30
N ALA A 184 -18.59 25.30 -4.17
CA ALA A 184 -17.76 24.85 -5.28
C ALA A 184 -18.20 23.46 -5.79
N LEU A 185 -18.45 22.51 -4.89
CA LEU A 185 -18.95 21.17 -5.26
C LEU A 185 -20.27 21.24 -6.02
N VAL A 186 -21.22 22.07 -5.56
CA VAL A 186 -22.49 22.31 -6.26
C VAL A 186 -22.26 22.92 -7.64
N SER A 187 -21.44 23.98 -7.73
CA SER A 187 -21.18 24.67 -9.00
C SER A 187 -20.50 23.75 -10.03
N ILE A 188 -19.51 22.97 -9.59
CA ILE A 188 -18.80 22.00 -10.44
C ILE A 188 -19.74 20.89 -10.90
N ALA A 189 -20.52 20.31 -9.99
CA ALA A 189 -21.47 19.26 -10.34
C ALA A 189 -22.53 19.74 -11.32
N ASP A 190 -23.04 20.97 -11.17
CA ASP A 190 -24.05 21.54 -12.06
C ASP A 190 -23.47 21.83 -13.46
N ARG A 191 -22.33 22.53 -13.51
CA ARG A 191 -21.66 22.95 -14.74
C ARG A 191 -21.32 21.80 -15.68
N TYR A 192 -20.92 20.66 -15.12
CA TYR A 192 -20.47 19.49 -15.87
C TYR A 192 -21.54 18.39 -16.00
N SER A 193 -22.80 18.69 -15.65
CA SER A 193 -23.93 17.77 -15.85
C SER A 193 -24.67 17.99 -17.17
N GLY A 194 -25.29 16.93 -17.67
CA GLY A 194 -26.12 16.94 -18.89
C GLY A 194 -25.36 17.24 -20.18
N GLU A 195 -26.11 17.54 -21.25
CA GLU A 195 -25.51 17.77 -22.58
C GLU A 195 -24.59 18.99 -22.62
N LYS A 196 -24.95 20.09 -21.92
CA LYS A 196 -24.06 21.26 -21.82
C LYS A 196 -22.74 20.92 -21.14
N GLY A 197 -22.77 20.11 -20.08
CA GLY A 197 -21.56 19.64 -19.40
C GLY A 197 -20.69 18.77 -20.31
N LYS A 198 -21.30 17.87 -21.07
CA LYS A 198 -20.63 17.04 -22.08
C LYS A 198 -19.97 17.86 -23.17
N GLU A 199 -20.68 18.82 -23.76
CA GLU A 199 -20.14 19.74 -24.77
C GLU A 199 -18.93 20.52 -24.23
N ARG A 200 -19.03 21.01 -22.99
CA ARG A 200 -17.94 21.71 -22.30
C ARG A 200 -16.71 20.82 -22.12
N LEU A 201 -16.89 19.58 -21.64
CA LEU A 201 -15.77 18.65 -21.44
C LEU A 201 -15.09 18.28 -22.76
N LEU A 202 -15.87 18.07 -23.83
CA LEU A 202 -15.31 17.83 -25.17
C LEU A 202 -14.56 19.04 -25.71
N ALA A 203 -15.10 20.26 -25.52
CA ALA A 203 -14.43 21.50 -25.90
C ALA A 203 -13.13 21.76 -25.12
N GLN A 204 -13.03 21.22 -23.89
CA GLN A 204 -11.80 21.23 -23.09
C GLN A 204 -10.76 20.18 -23.54
N GLY A 205 -11.09 19.36 -24.55
CA GLY A 205 -10.16 18.38 -25.13
C GLY A 205 -10.19 17.00 -24.48
N TYR A 206 -11.15 16.70 -23.60
CA TYR A 206 -11.28 15.37 -23.03
C TYR A 206 -11.75 14.35 -24.08
N GLN A 207 -11.25 13.11 -23.96
CA GLN A 207 -11.59 12.02 -24.86
C GLN A 207 -13.08 11.65 -24.74
N PRO A 208 -13.79 11.36 -25.85
CA PRO A 208 -15.22 11.02 -25.82
C PRO A 208 -15.57 9.90 -24.84
N GLU A 209 -14.71 8.88 -24.72
CA GLU A 209 -14.90 7.75 -23.81
C GLU A 209 -14.88 8.17 -22.32
N MET A 210 -14.01 9.12 -21.97
CA MET A 210 -13.96 9.66 -20.60
C MET A 210 -15.21 10.48 -20.29
N VAL A 211 -15.71 11.24 -21.27
CA VAL A 211 -16.92 12.03 -21.13
C VAL A 211 -18.14 11.11 -21.03
N GLU A 212 -18.21 10.06 -21.84
CA GLU A 212 -19.26 9.03 -21.75
C GLU A 212 -19.23 8.31 -20.40
N ALA A 213 -18.05 8.02 -19.85
CA ALA A 213 -17.89 7.40 -18.55
C ALA A 213 -18.44 8.23 -17.37
N THR A 214 -18.75 9.52 -17.58
CA THR A 214 -19.48 10.35 -16.59
C THR A 214 -20.94 9.92 -16.45
N GLY A 215 -21.51 9.30 -17.49
CA GLY A 215 -22.95 9.05 -17.57
C GLY A 215 -23.80 10.32 -17.45
N GLY A 216 -23.26 11.47 -17.88
CA GLY A 216 -23.90 12.78 -17.81
C GLY A 216 -23.92 13.43 -16.43
N ALA A 217 -23.30 12.81 -15.42
CA ALA A 217 -23.23 13.32 -14.05
C ALA A 217 -21.95 14.12 -13.79
N GLY A 218 -22.08 15.42 -13.54
CA GLY A 218 -20.95 16.29 -13.20
C GLY A 218 -20.27 15.93 -11.89
N THR A 219 -20.99 15.27 -10.97
CA THR A 219 -20.41 14.68 -9.74
C THR A 219 -19.29 13.69 -10.03
N ARG A 220 -19.31 13.00 -11.18
CA ARG A 220 -18.21 12.11 -11.61
C ARG A 220 -16.91 12.85 -11.90
N CYS A 221 -16.93 14.17 -12.00
CA CYS A 221 -15.73 14.99 -12.12
C CYS A 221 -15.08 15.33 -10.76
N ILE A 222 -15.70 14.90 -9.67
CA ILE A 222 -15.22 15.11 -8.29
C ILE A 222 -14.48 13.84 -7.84
N LYS A 223 -13.25 14.02 -7.36
CA LYS A 223 -12.34 12.94 -6.96
C LYS A 223 -12.06 13.07 -5.47
N MET A 224 -12.17 11.97 -4.74
CA MET A 224 -11.82 11.93 -3.32
C MET A 224 -10.84 10.81 -3.01
N ARG A 225 -9.84 11.10 -2.16
CA ARG A 225 -8.78 10.16 -1.78
C ARG A 225 -8.32 10.30 -0.34
N GLY A 226 -8.65 9.35 0.53
CA GLY A 226 -7.94 9.19 1.80
C GLY A 226 -6.55 8.58 1.58
N GLY A 227 -5.63 8.79 2.51
CA GLY A 227 -4.40 8.00 2.60
C GLY A 227 -4.66 6.50 2.75
N MET A 228 -3.61 5.67 2.78
CA MET A 228 -3.75 4.21 2.88
C MET A 228 -4.56 3.75 4.11
N GLY A 229 -5.14 2.55 4.01
CA GLY A 229 -6.17 1.99 4.90
C GLY A 229 -5.89 2.19 6.39
N LEU A 230 -4.81 1.60 6.88
CA LEU A 230 -4.52 1.60 8.33
C LEU A 230 -3.93 2.91 8.84
N LEU A 231 -3.90 3.96 8.01
CA LEU A 231 -3.45 5.25 8.49
C LEU A 231 -4.44 5.88 9.45
N GLY A 232 -5.64 5.37 9.61
CA GLY A 232 -6.63 5.93 10.50
C GLY A 232 -7.99 5.91 9.83
N VAL A 233 -8.54 4.69 9.79
CA VAL A 233 -9.62 4.28 8.90
C VAL A 233 -10.83 5.20 9.08
N ILE A 234 -11.30 5.41 10.30
CA ILE A 234 -12.57 6.11 10.55
C ILE A 234 -12.48 7.57 10.08
N GLY A 235 -11.46 8.29 10.55
CA GLY A 235 -11.27 9.71 10.23
C GLY A 235 -10.93 9.97 8.76
N LYS A 236 -10.14 9.08 8.12
CA LYS A 236 -9.64 9.32 6.74
C LYS A 236 -10.61 8.84 5.68
N TYR A 237 -11.24 7.69 5.91
CA TYR A 237 -12.18 7.10 4.95
C TYR A 237 -13.59 7.66 5.08
N GLY A 238 -13.90 8.44 6.12
CA GLY A 238 -15.15 9.20 6.20
C GLY A 238 -15.38 10.12 4.99
N MET A 239 -14.30 10.57 4.33
CA MET A 239 -14.42 11.32 3.08
C MET A 239 -14.98 10.50 1.91
N TYR A 240 -14.76 9.18 1.87
CA TYR A 240 -15.40 8.35 0.83
C TYR A 240 -16.92 8.25 1.05
N ARG A 241 -17.38 8.32 2.31
CA ARG A 241 -18.81 8.46 2.64
C ARG A 241 -19.36 9.80 2.16
N LEU A 242 -18.63 10.90 2.36
CA LEU A 242 -18.96 12.21 1.77
C LEU A 242 -19.00 12.14 0.24
N ASN A 243 -18.06 11.43 -0.39
CA ASN A 243 -18.07 11.24 -1.82
C ASN A 243 -19.33 10.48 -2.26
N ASN A 244 -19.71 9.41 -1.53
CA ASN A 244 -20.93 8.64 -1.78
C ASN A 244 -22.20 9.48 -1.66
N SER A 245 -22.27 10.37 -0.67
CA SER A 245 -23.43 11.25 -0.48
C SER A 245 -23.61 12.28 -1.61
N LEU A 246 -22.62 12.49 -2.48
CA LEU A 246 -22.81 13.28 -3.71
C LEU A 246 -23.86 12.67 -4.66
N ALA A 247 -24.29 11.43 -4.44
CA ALA A 247 -25.46 10.88 -5.11
C ALA A 247 -26.73 11.73 -4.88
N ILE A 248 -26.91 12.30 -3.68
CA ILE A 248 -28.04 13.21 -3.40
C ILE A 248 -27.92 14.50 -4.22
N LEU A 249 -26.71 15.05 -4.33
CA LEU A 249 -26.47 16.24 -5.15
C LEU A 249 -26.81 15.97 -6.63
N ASP A 250 -26.42 14.80 -7.11
CA ASP A 250 -26.67 14.37 -8.48
C ASP A 250 -28.17 14.18 -8.79
N THR A 251 -28.97 13.63 -7.86
CA THR A 251 -30.42 13.52 -8.06
C THR A 251 -31.09 14.88 -8.16
N ILE A 252 -30.61 15.88 -7.40
CA ILE A 252 -31.13 17.25 -7.45
C ILE A 252 -30.77 17.92 -8.78
N ILE A 253 -29.51 17.81 -9.22
CA ILE A 253 -29.01 18.48 -10.43
C ILE A 253 -29.58 17.83 -11.69
N ARG A 254 -29.45 16.51 -11.82
CA ARG A 254 -29.90 15.77 -13.02
C ARG A 254 -31.39 15.42 -13.00
N ARG A 255 -32.07 15.59 -11.86
CA ARG A 255 -33.48 15.22 -11.66
C ARG A 255 -33.75 13.74 -11.95
N VAL A 256 -32.84 12.88 -11.49
CA VAL A 256 -32.94 11.42 -11.61
C VAL A 256 -33.31 10.79 -10.27
N GLY A 257 -33.86 9.56 -10.30
CA GLY A 257 -34.13 8.80 -9.08
C GLY A 257 -32.87 8.18 -8.46
N PRO A 258 -32.92 7.70 -7.20
CA PRO A 258 -31.79 7.10 -6.50
C PRO A 258 -31.08 6.01 -7.33
N LYS A 259 -31.83 5.12 -7.98
CA LYS A 259 -31.29 4.03 -8.82
C LYS A 259 -30.33 4.50 -9.92
N ASP A 260 -30.55 5.69 -10.47
CA ASP A 260 -29.76 6.25 -11.57
C ASP A 260 -28.74 7.30 -11.08
N ALA A 261 -28.71 7.56 -9.78
CA ALA A 261 -27.81 8.51 -9.15
C ALA A 261 -26.34 8.06 -9.30
N LYS A 262 -25.45 9.04 -9.46
CA LYS A 262 -24.02 8.82 -9.63
C LYS A 262 -23.29 9.77 -8.69
N ALA A 263 -22.51 9.19 -7.79
CA ALA A 263 -21.62 9.95 -6.92
C ALA A 263 -20.25 10.16 -7.58
N GLY A 264 -19.30 10.77 -6.86
CA GLY A 264 -17.96 11.00 -7.36
C GLY A 264 -17.11 9.75 -7.55
N ARG A 265 -15.82 9.96 -7.77
CA ARG A 265 -14.84 8.88 -7.97
C ARG A 265 -13.94 8.73 -6.75
N ASN A 266 -13.75 7.50 -6.30
CA ASN A 266 -12.81 7.18 -5.24
C ASN A 266 -11.46 6.86 -5.88
N TRP A 267 -10.42 7.52 -5.42
CA TRP A 267 -9.09 7.35 -5.97
C TRP A 267 -8.31 6.26 -5.25
N SER A 268 -7.79 5.31 -6.01
CA SER A 268 -6.99 4.19 -5.50
C SER A 268 -5.69 4.68 -4.83
N ASN A 269 -5.24 3.90 -3.84
CA ASN A 269 -3.94 4.09 -3.19
C ASN A 269 -2.95 3.00 -3.58
N TYR A 270 -3.38 1.74 -3.49
CA TYR A 270 -2.49 0.58 -3.50
C TYR A 270 -1.75 0.42 -4.83
N THR A 271 -2.48 0.53 -5.94
CA THR A 271 -1.94 0.49 -7.31
C THR A 271 -1.14 1.75 -7.66
N TRP A 272 -1.62 2.94 -7.27
CA TRP A 272 -0.96 4.21 -7.58
C TRP A 272 0.43 4.35 -6.95
N HIS A 273 0.58 3.85 -5.72
CA HIS A 273 1.89 3.80 -5.07
C HIS A 273 2.85 2.81 -5.75
N GLY A 274 2.32 1.81 -6.48
CA GLY A 274 3.06 0.66 -6.98
C GLY A 274 3.18 -0.46 -5.95
N ASP A 275 2.51 -0.31 -4.80
CA ASP A 275 2.64 -1.18 -3.64
C ASP A 275 2.00 -2.55 -3.87
N GLN A 276 0.94 -2.59 -4.70
CA GLN A 276 0.36 -3.86 -5.12
C GLN A 276 1.39 -4.61 -5.96
N ALA A 277 1.71 -5.85 -5.58
CA ALA A 277 2.44 -6.76 -6.44
C ALA A 277 1.54 -7.17 -7.63
N PRO A 278 1.69 -6.57 -8.82
CA PRO A 278 0.69 -6.70 -9.86
C PRO A 278 0.56 -8.12 -10.40
N GLY A 279 1.59 -8.97 -10.29
CA GLY A 279 1.52 -10.36 -10.78
C GLY A 279 0.84 -11.34 -9.84
N HIS A 280 0.74 -11.05 -8.54
CA HIS A 280 0.09 -11.93 -7.56
C HIS A 280 -1.37 -12.30 -7.96
N PRO A 281 -2.25 -11.33 -8.30
CA PRO A 281 -3.61 -11.63 -8.78
C PRO A 281 -3.66 -12.54 -10.01
N TRP A 282 -2.64 -12.52 -10.87
CA TRP A 282 -2.59 -13.39 -12.05
C TRP A 282 -2.22 -14.83 -11.72
N VAL A 283 -1.55 -15.07 -10.60
CA VAL A 283 -1.20 -16.42 -10.13
C VAL A 283 -2.39 -17.03 -9.37
N HIS A 284 -2.96 -16.29 -8.42
CA HIS A 284 -3.89 -16.86 -7.44
C HIS A 284 -5.25 -16.15 -7.33
N GLY A 285 -5.51 -15.08 -8.09
CA GLY A 285 -6.79 -14.36 -8.07
C GLY A 285 -7.04 -13.46 -6.86
N LEU A 286 -6.28 -13.62 -5.77
CA LEU A 286 -6.28 -12.68 -4.62
C LEU A 286 -5.50 -11.40 -4.92
N GLN A 287 -5.82 -10.30 -4.23
CA GLN A 287 -5.16 -9.00 -4.41
C GLN A 287 -3.65 -9.05 -4.14
N ALA A 288 -3.24 -9.80 -3.12
CA ALA A 288 -1.87 -10.05 -2.67
C ALA A 288 -1.86 -11.28 -1.73
N SER A 289 -0.69 -11.80 -1.39
CA SER A 289 -0.51 -12.93 -0.46
C SER A 289 0.64 -12.60 0.48
N ASP A 290 0.40 -12.46 1.78
CA ASP A 290 1.45 -12.12 2.76
C ASP A 290 1.21 -12.90 4.06
N CYS A 291 2.26 -13.14 4.83
CA CYS A 291 2.21 -13.76 6.16
C CYS A 291 2.16 -12.69 7.27
N ASP A 292 2.11 -13.09 8.55
CA ASP A 292 2.58 -12.21 9.62
C ASP A 292 4.08 -12.43 9.82
N PHE A 293 4.83 -11.40 10.21
CA PHE A 293 6.30 -11.50 10.26
C PHE A 293 6.83 -12.56 11.24
N ASN A 294 6.06 -12.93 12.28
CA ASN A 294 6.42 -14.04 13.16
C ASN A 294 6.48 -15.39 12.45
N ASP A 295 5.79 -15.55 11.31
CA ASP A 295 5.81 -16.77 10.49
C ASP A 295 7.20 -17.02 9.88
N LEU A 296 8.01 -15.97 9.68
CA LEU A 296 9.38 -16.06 9.17
C LEU A 296 10.24 -17.04 9.97
N ARG A 297 9.98 -17.16 11.29
CA ARG A 297 10.71 -18.06 12.20
C ARG A 297 10.57 -19.55 11.86
N PHE A 298 9.60 -19.92 11.03
CA PHE A 298 9.43 -21.29 10.53
C PHE A 298 10.18 -21.54 9.22
N SER A 299 10.65 -20.50 8.55
CA SER A 299 11.36 -20.60 7.27
C SER A 299 12.73 -21.24 7.45
N LYS A 300 13.15 -22.04 6.49
CA LYS A 300 14.53 -22.55 6.37
C LYS A 300 15.34 -21.79 5.34
N LEU A 301 14.67 -21.20 4.34
CA LEU A 301 15.26 -20.32 3.36
C LEU A 301 14.38 -19.09 3.20
N ILE A 302 14.97 -17.91 3.40
CA ILE A 302 14.31 -16.62 3.21
C ILE A 302 15.02 -15.92 2.05
N ILE A 303 14.30 -15.66 0.97
CA ILE A 303 14.82 -14.95 -0.20
C ILE A 303 14.16 -13.57 -0.23
N MET A 304 14.96 -12.52 -0.24
CA MET A 304 14.50 -11.14 -0.35
C MET A 304 14.79 -10.64 -1.75
N ASP A 305 13.75 -10.48 -2.56
CA ASP A 305 13.83 -10.10 -3.97
C ASP A 305 13.33 -8.66 -4.16
N GLY A 306 14.27 -7.74 -4.37
CA GLY A 306 13.99 -6.29 -4.37
C GLY A 306 13.33 -5.80 -3.07
N LYS A 307 13.59 -6.49 -1.94
CA LYS A 307 13.01 -6.16 -0.63
C LYS A 307 14.09 -5.84 0.40
N ASN A 308 13.89 -4.75 1.13
CA ASN A 308 14.71 -4.37 2.27
C ASN A 308 13.91 -4.46 3.58
N LEU A 309 13.96 -5.63 4.23
CA LEU A 309 13.31 -5.89 5.51
C LEU A 309 14.05 -5.26 6.71
N VAL A 310 15.25 -4.68 6.52
CA VAL A 310 15.99 -4.00 7.58
C VAL A 310 15.46 -2.58 7.78
N GLU A 311 15.33 -1.80 6.70
CA GLU A 311 14.97 -0.38 6.79
C GLU A 311 13.47 -0.14 6.60
N ASN A 312 12.84 -0.83 5.64
CA ASN A 312 11.41 -0.64 5.34
C ASN A 312 10.50 -1.41 6.31
N LYS A 313 11.07 -2.35 7.07
CA LYS A 313 10.35 -3.12 8.11
C LYS A 313 11.06 -3.05 9.46
N LEU A 314 11.55 -1.87 9.82
CA LEU A 314 12.47 -1.66 10.95
C LEU A 314 12.04 -2.35 12.26
N THR A 315 10.78 -2.19 12.66
CA THR A 315 10.27 -2.75 13.93
C THR A 315 10.06 -4.26 13.90
N ASP A 316 10.04 -4.85 12.71
CA ASP A 316 9.77 -6.26 12.44
C ASP A 316 11.02 -6.98 11.89
N SER A 317 12.09 -6.25 11.63
CA SER A 317 13.33 -6.77 11.05
C SER A 317 13.96 -7.89 11.88
N HIS A 318 13.76 -7.86 13.20
CA HIS A 318 14.28 -8.88 14.09
C HIS A 318 13.76 -10.29 13.74
N TRP A 319 12.55 -10.43 13.20
CA TRP A 319 11.97 -11.74 12.89
C TRP A 319 12.79 -12.54 11.87
N PHE A 320 13.27 -11.90 10.80
CA PHE A 320 14.13 -12.57 9.82
C PHE A 320 15.57 -12.66 10.31
N ILE A 321 16.07 -11.66 11.04
CA ILE A 321 17.45 -11.66 11.57
C ILE A 321 17.64 -12.80 12.59
N GLU A 322 16.66 -13.02 13.46
CA GLU A 322 16.67 -14.14 14.41
C GLU A 322 16.70 -15.51 13.72
N CYS A 323 16.32 -15.59 12.43
CA CYS A 323 16.38 -16.83 11.68
C CYS A 323 17.82 -17.25 11.37
N MET A 324 18.78 -16.30 11.37
CA MET A 324 20.22 -16.60 11.28
C MET A 324 20.66 -17.54 12.42
N GLU A 325 20.26 -17.20 13.65
CA GLU A 325 20.54 -18.01 14.86
C GLU A 325 19.77 -19.35 14.88
N ARG A 326 18.70 -19.45 14.08
CA ARG A 326 17.88 -20.67 13.92
C ARG A 326 18.36 -21.58 12.80
N GLY A 327 19.47 -21.20 12.13
CA GLY A 327 20.05 -21.95 11.01
C GLY A 327 19.24 -21.86 9.71
N ALA A 328 18.41 -20.82 9.55
CA ALA A 328 17.85 -20.51 8.25
C ALA A 328 18.88 -19.79 7.38
N LYS A 329 18.81 -20.01 6.07
CA LYS A 329 19.62 -19.31 5.09
C LYS A 329 18.88 -18.08 4.57
N ILE A 330 19.58 -16.97 4.40
CA ILE A 330 19.06 -15.71 3.88
C ILE A 330 19.76 -15.39 2.55
N VAL A 331 18.96 -15.13 1.53
CA VAL A 331 19.43 -14.72 0.20
C VAL A 331 18.85 -13.36 -0.13
N VAL A 332 19.67 -12.46 -0.65
CA VAL A 332 19.21 -11.15 -1.13
C VAL A 332 19.48 -11.03 -2.61
N ILE A 333 18.46 -10.65 -3.38
CA ILE A 333 18.53 -10.35 -4.80
C ILE A 333 18.25 -8.86 -4.93
N ALA A 334 19.28 -8.09 -5.29
CA ALA A 334 19.19 -6.63 -5.43
C ALA A 334 20.35 -6.12 -6.29
N PRO A 335 20.19 -5.02 -7.06
CA PRO A 335 21.28 -4.42 -7.81
C PRO A 335 22.45 -3.95 -6.93
N GLU A 336 22.15 -3.44 -5.75
CA GLU A 336 23.09 -2.89 -4.78
C GLU A 336 23.35 -3.81 -3.58
N TYR A 337 24.53 -3.68 -2.98
CA TYR A 337 24.82 -4.30 -1.68
C TYR A 337 24.25 -3.42 -0.56
N GLY A 338 22.99 -3.67 -0.19
CA GLY A 338 22.25 -2.87 0.79
C GLY A 338 22.27 -3.43 2.22
N PRO A 339 21.60 -2.76 3.17
CA PRO A 339 21.44 -3.22 4.55
C PRO A 339 20.98 -4.69 4.72
N PRO A 340 20.01 -5.23 3.95
CA PRO A 340 19.65 -6.65 4.09
C PRO A 340 20.78 -7.58 3.63
N SER A 341 21.58 -7.19 2.63
CA SER A 341 22.71 -7.99 2.14
C SER A 341 23.80 -8.20 3.20
N THR A 342 23.89 -7.31 4.21
CA THR A 342 24.80 -7.48 5.36
C THR A 342 24.40 -8.62 6.31
N LYS A 343 23.16 -9.11 6.18
CA LYS A 343 22.60 -10.21 6.97
C LYS A 343 22.44 -11.50 6.16
N ALA A 344 22.69 -11.45 4.86
CA ALA A 344 22.49 -12.56 3.95
C ALA A 344 23.69 -13.52 3.96
N ASP A 345 23.42 -14.81 3.79
CA ASP A 345 24.46 -15.81 3.51
C ASP A 345 25.11 -15.56 2.16
N TYR A 346 24.32 -15.12 1.17
CA TYR A 346 24.83 -14.61 -0.10
C TYR A 346 23.88 -13.58 -0.74
N TRP A 347 24.48 -12.70 -1.53
CA TRP A 347 23.80 -11.65 -2.28
C TRP A 347 24.00 -11.88 -3.77
N ILE A 348 22.92 -11.79 -4.54
CA ILE A 348 22.91 -11.89 -6.00
C ILE A 348 22.78 -10.48 -6.57
N PRO A 349 23.86 -9.88 -7.11
CA PRO A 349 23.75 -8.64 -7.86
C PRO A 349 22.98 -8.91 -9.14
N ILE A 350 21.94 -8.10 -9.39
CA ILE A 350 21.11 -8.23 -10.58
C ILE A 350 21.00 -6.89 -11.32
N ARG A 351 20.99 -6.94 -12.65
CA ARG A 351 20.65 -5.80 -13.49
C ARG A 351 19.18 -5.42 -13.23
N PRO A 352 18.87 -4.15 -12.91
CA PRO A 352 17.49 -3.74 -12.65
C PRO A 352 16.53 -4.16 -13.78
N GLN A 353 15.33 -4.62 -13.41
CA GLN A 353 14.25 -5.04 -14.33
C GLN A 353 14.51 -6.37 -15.06
N THR A 354 15.42 -7.22 -14.59
CA THR A 354 15.75 -8.51 -15.23
C THR A 354 15.39 -9.74 -14.40
N ASP A 355 14.70 -9.54 -13.27
CA ASP A 355 14.34 -10.55 -12.28
C ASP A 355 13.46 -11.67 -12.87
N ALA A 356 12.63 -11.34 -13.86
CA ALA A 356 11.86 -12.35 -14.61
C ALA A 356 12.79 -13.39 -15.27
N ALA A 357 13.88 -12.95 -15.90
CA ALA A 357 14.83 -13.86 -16.53
C ALA A 357 15.58 -14.71 -15.49
N LEU A 358 15.96 -14.12 -14.35
CA LEU A 358 16.57 -14.84 -13.23
C LEU A 358 15.66 -15.99 -12.78
N TRP A 359 14.40 -15.68 -12.46
CA TRP A 359 13.44 -16.66 -11.94
C TRP A 359 13.04 -17.72 -12.97
N LEU A 360 12.95 -17.37 -14.26
CA LEU A 360 12.73 -18.34 -15.33
C LEU A 360 13.95 -19.28 -15.49
N GLY A 361 15.18 -18.75 -15.38
CA GLY A 361 16.39 -19.57 -15.35
C GLY A 361 16.45 -20.53 -14.15
N VAL A 362 16.11 -20.04 -12.95
CA VAL A 362 15.97 -20.88 -11.74
C VAL A 362 14.92 -21.97 -11.95
N THR A 363 13.75 -21.62 -12.47
CA THR A 363 12.66 -22.55 -12.77
C THR A 363 13.10 -23.62 -13.77
N ARG A 364 13.81 -23.23 -14.84
CA ARG A 364 14.37 -24.16 -15.83
C ARG A 364 15.32 -25.17 -15.17
N LEU A 365 16.28 -24.70 -14.38
CA LEU A 365 17.23 -25.56 -13.68
C LEU A 365 16.52 -26.57 -12.78
N MET A 366 15.49 -26.13 -12.04
CA MET A 366 14.70 -27.01 -11.18
C MET A 366 13.95 -28.08 -11.98
N ILE A 367 13.37 -27.73 -13.13
CA ILE A 367 12.68 -28.68 -14.00
C ILE A 367 13.65 -29.69 -14.61
N GLU A 368 14.77 -29.24 -15.17
CA GLU A 368 15.79 -30.10 -15.78
C GLU A 368 16.39 -31.09 -14.79
N ASN A 369 16.61 -30.67 -13.54
CA ASN A 369 17.18 -31.50 -12.48
C ASN A 369 16.13 -32.26 -11.65
N ARG A 370 14.84 -32.14 -11.98
CA ARG A 370 13.72 -32.76 -11.25
C ARG A 370 13.64 -32.36 -9.77
N TRP A 371 13.99 -31.12 -9.45
CA TRP A 371 13.83 -30.53 -8.10
C TRP A 371 12.44 -29.94 -7.90
N TYR A 372 11.41 -30.76 -8.14
CA TYR A 372 10.01 -30.35 -8.03
C TYR A 372 9.14 -31.47 -7.44
N ASP A 373 7.99 -31.08 -6.89
CA ASP A 373 6.95 -31.94 -6.33
C ASP A 373 5.84 -32.14 -7.37
N GLU A 374 5.95 -33.22 -8.15
CA GLU A 374 5.01 -33.53 -9.22
C GLU A 374 3.56 -33.69 -8.71
N ALA A 375 3.39 -34.28 -7.52
CA ALA A 375 2.06 -34.49 -6.94
C ALA A 375 1.40 -33.15 -6.58
N PHE A 376 2.16 -32.22 -6.00
CA PHE A 376 1.67 -30.87 -5.74
C PHE A 376 1.30 -30.13 -7.03
N ILE A 377 2.19 -30.18 -8.04
CA ILE A 377 1.98 -29.52 -9.34
C ILE A 377 0.68 -30.02 -9.98
N LYS A 378 0.51 -31.34 -10.08
CA LYS A 378 -0.68 -31.97 -10.66
C LYS A 378 -1.96 -31.56 -9.94
N ALA A 379 -1.90 -31.33 -8.62
CA ALA A 379 -3.07 -31.12 -7.78
C ALA A 379 -3.50 -29.65 -7.60
N PHE A 380 -2.56 -28.70 -7.68
CA PHE A 380 -2.80 -27.30 -7.26
C PHE A 380 -2.44 -26.24 -8.31
N THR A 381 -1.93 -26.63 -9.48
CA THR A 381 -1.56 -25.69 -10.55
C THR A 381 -2.36 -25.94 -11.82
N ASP A 382 -2.27 -25.01 -12.77
CA ASP A 382 -2.85 -25.16 -14.11
C ASP A 382 -1.93 -25.86 -15.11
N PHE A 383 -0.72 -26.28 -14.70
CA PHE A 383 0.23 -26.98 -15.55
C PHE A 383 -0.32 -28.24 -16.25
N PRO A 384 -1.21 -29.04 -15.64
CA PRO A 384 -1.78 -30.21 -16.31
C PRO A 384 -2.94 -29.90 -17.26
N LEU A 385 -3.42 -28.64 -17.32
CA LEU A 385 -4.50 -28.27 -18.23
C LEU A 385 -4.02 -28.34 -19.69
N LEU A 386 -4.92 -28.76 -20.58
CA LEU A 386 -4.63 -28.85 -22.01
C LEU A 386 -4.81 -27.50 -22.69
N VAL A 387 -3.89 -27.20 -23.60
CA VAL A 387 -3.86 -26.01 -24.45
C VAL A 387 -3.85 -26.48 -25.90
N ARG A 388 -4.69 -25.85 -26.72
CA ARG A 388 -4.71 -26.06 -28.16
C ARG A 388 -3.47 -25.43 -28.79
N THR A 389 -2.72 -26.21 -29.56
CA THR A 389 -1.48 -25.74 -30.20
C THR A 389 -1.73 -24.79 -31.36
N ASP A 390 -2.90 -24.86 -32.00
CA ASP A 390 -3.30 -24.02 -33.11
C ASP A 390 -3.81 -22.63 -32.68
N THR A 391 -4.47 -22.53 -31.52
CA THR A 391 -5.02 -21.26 -31.00
C THR A 391 -4.24 -20.67 -29.83
N LEU A 392 -3.38 -21.46 -29.18
CA LEU A 392 -2.69 -21.13 -27.93
C LEU A 392 -3.66 -20.76 -26.79
N GLN A 393 -4.88 -21.29 -26.83
CA GLN A 393 -5.89 -21.11 -25.78
C GLN A 393 -6.08 -22.40 -24.98
N ARG A 394 -6.34 -22.25 -23.67
CA ARG A 394 -6.72 -23.38 -22.81
C ARG A 394 -8.01 -24.02 -23.34
N LEU A 395 -7.97 -25.33 -23.56
CA LEU A 395 -9.06 -26.11 -24.12
C LEU A 395 -10.25 -26.11 -23.17
N ARG A 396 -11.43 -25.73 -23.68
CA ARG A 396 -12.67 -25.71 -22.91
C ARG A 396 -13.41 -27.03 -23.02
N ALA A 397 -14.08 -27.41 -21.93
CA ALA A 397 -14.80 -28.68 -21.87
C ALA A 397 -15.89 -28.80 -22.96
N HIS A 398 -16.61 -27.72 -23.28
CA HIS A 398 -17.64 -27.73 -24.31
C HIS A 398 -17.09 -27.89 -25.75
N GLU A 399 -15.80 -27.67 -25.97
CA GLU A 399 -15.17 -27.91 -27.28
C GLU A 399 -14.93 -29.42 -27.52
N VAL A 400 -14.90 -30.23 -26.45
CA VAL A 400 -14.58 -31.66 -26.51
C VAL A 400 -15.81 -32.54 -26.23
N PHE A 401 -16.62 -32.15 -25.24
CA PHE A 401 -17.75 -32.95 -24.80
C PHE A 401 -19.05 -32.35 -25.33
N SER A 402 -19.69 -33.05 -26.28
CA SER A 402 -20.97 -32.62 -26.84
C SER A 402 -22.05 -32.54 -25.74
N GLY A 403 -22.76 -31.41 -25.68
CA GLY A 403 -23.79 -31.16 -24.65
C GLY A 403 -23.23 -31.00 -23.23
N TYR A 404 -21.95 -30.64 -23.07
CA TYR A 404 -21.30 -30.50 -21.76
C TYR A 404 -22.11 -29.62 -20.81
N ARG A 405 -22.33 -30.13 -19.60
CA ARG A 405 -22.81 -29.35 -18.45
C ARG A 405 -21.79 -29.42 -17.34
N SER A 406 -21.48 -28.25 -16.78
CA SER A 406 -20.57 -28.15 -15.65
C SER A 406 -21.08 -28.97 -14.47
N SER A 407 -20.14 -29.62 -13.77
CA SER A 407 -20.41 -30.28 -12.49
C SER A 407 -20.09 -29.39 -11.28
N LEU A 408 -19.84 -28.09 -11.51
CA LEU A 408 -19.56 -27.13 -10.45
C LEU A 408 -20.78 -27.02 -9.53
N ALA A 409 -20.56 -27.27 -8.24
CA ALA A 409 -21.64 -27.24 -7.25
C ALA A 409 -22.14 -25.80 -7.03
N PRO A 410 -23.46 -25.53 -7.07
CA PRO A 410 -24.00 -24.19 -6.80
C PRO A 410 -23.66 -23.66 -5.40
N ASP A 411 -23.46 -24.56 -4.43
CA ASP A 411 -23.05 -24.29 -3.05
C ASP A 411 -21.56 -24.60 -2.79
N GLY A 412 -20.80 -24.89 -3.87
CA GLY A 412 -19.38 -25.18 -3.82
C GLY A 412 -18.53 -23.96 -3.45
N PRO A 413 -17.25 -24.16 -3.10
CA PRO A 413 -16.36 -23.09 -2.66
C PRO A 413 -16.12 -22.00 -3.70
N SER A 414 -16.09 -22.31 -4.99
CA SER A 414 -16.03 -21.27 -6.04
C SER A 414 -17.17 -20.26 -5.90
N MET A 415 -18.39 -20.71 -5.61
CA MET A 415 -19.56 -19.85 -5.48
C MET A 415 -19.65 -19.25 -4.08
N LYS A 416 -19.61 -20.09 -3.04
CA LYS A 416 -19.88 -19.70 -1.65
C LYS A 416 -18.73 -18.98 -0.96
N VAL A 417 -17.49 -19.36 -1.25
CA VAL A 417 -16.29 -18.82 -0.58
C VAL A 417 -15.60 -17.77 -1.45
N GLN A 418 -15.43 -18.05 -2.75
CA GLN A 418 -14.75 -17.13 -3.66
C GLN A 418 -15.69 -16.09 -4.30
N GLY A 419 -17.01 -16.26 -4.16
CA GLY A 419 -18.01 -15.29 -4.64
C GLY A 419 -18.13 -15.23 -6.16
N LEU A 420 -17.77 -16.30 -6.88
CA LEU A 420 -17.94 -16.38 -8.33
C LEU A 420 -19.43 -16.34 -8.68
N THR A 421 -19.85 -15.46 -9.59
CA THR A 421 -21.26 -15.42 -10.02
C THR A 421 -21.55 -16.44 -11.14
N PRO A 422 -22.81 -16.87 -11.31
CA PRO A 422 -23.17 -17.77 -12.42
C PRO A 422 -22.82 -17.20 -13.80
N GLU A 423 -22.95 -15.89 -14.00
CA GLU A 423 -22.62 -15.21 -15.26
C GLU A 423 -21.10 -15.19 -15.49
N GLN A 424 -20.32 -14.95 -14.43
CA GLN A 424 -18.86 -15.03 -14.50
C GLN A 424 -18.42 -16.47 -14.82
N HIS A 425 -19.02 -17.47 -14.17
CA HIS A 425 -18.73 -18.87 -14.47
C HIS A 425 -19.15 -19.24 -15.89
N ALA A 426 -20.31 -18.80 -16.39
CA ALA A 426 -20.74 -19.07 -17.77
C ALA A 426 -19.76 -18.50 -18.81
N ARG A 427 -19.13 -17.35 -18.53
CA ARG A 427 -18.09 -16.76 -19.37
C ARG A 427 -16.76 -17.50 -19.28
N LEU A 428 -16.41 -17.96 -18.08
CA LEU A 428 -15.19 -18.72 -17.87
C LEU A 428 -15.38 -20.13 -18.43
N GLY A 429 -16.26 -20.95 -17.89
CA GLY A 429 -16.43 -22.35 -18.25
C GLY A 429 -15.32 -23.23 -17.69
N ASP A 430 -15.48 -24.54 -17.89
CA ASP A 430 -14.59 -25.57 -17.36
C ASP A 430 -13.51 -25.97 -18.38
N TYR A 431 -12.43 -26.58 -17.89
CA TYR A 431 -11.24 -26.92 -18.66
C TYR A 431 -11.07 -28.43 -18.82
N VAL A 432 -10.06 -28.85 -19.59
CA VAL A 432 -9.80 -30.25 -19.90
C VAL A 432 -8.39 -30.63 -19.47
N ILE A 433 -8.25 -31.82 -18.89
CA ILE A 433 -6.99 -32.51 -18.61
C ILE A 433 -6.90 -33.78 -19.45
N TRP A 434 -5.68 -34.30 -19.66
CA TRP A 434 -5.51 -35.69 -20.11
C TRP A 434 -5.39 -36.59 -18.89
N ASP A 435 -6.25 -37.59 -18.74
CA ASP A 435 -6.21 -38.51 -17.60
C ASP A 435 -5.39 -39.76 -17.97
N GLU A 436 -4.29 -39.98 -17.25
CA GLU A 436 -3.33 -41.08 -17.47
C GLU A 436 -3.95 -42.45 -17.22
N LYS A 437 -4.94 -42.57 -16.31
CA LYS A 437 -5.58 -43.86 -16.00
C LYS A 437 -6.50 -44.30 -17.12
N THR A 438 -7.28 -43.37 -17.67
CA THR A 438 -8.21 -43.68 -18.78
C THR A 438 -7.58 -43.48 -20.15
N ASN A 439 -6.40 -42.87 -20.21
CA ASN A 439 -5.72 -42.42 -21.43
C ASN A 439 -6.67 -41.64 -22.37
N ALA A 440 -7.39 -40.68 -21.80
CA ALA A 440 -8.45 -39.94 -22.48
C ALA A 440 -8.63 -38.55 -21.86
N PRO A 441 -9.19 -37.57 -22.59
CA PRO A 441 -9.50 -36.26 -22.02
C PRO A 441 -10.63 -36.36 -20.99
N ARG A 442 -10.50 -35.62 -19.88
CA ARG A 442 -11.57 -35.46 -18.88
C ARG A 442 -11.78 -33.98 -18.58
N ALA A 443 -13.05 -33.60 -18.42
CA ALA A 443 -13.41 -32.26 -17.99
C ALA A 443 -13.13 -32.07 -16.48
N LEU A 444 -12.66 -30.88 -16.12
CA LEU A 444 -12.32 -30.49 -14.77
C LEU A 444 -12.94 -29.13 -14.42
N THR A 445 -13.56 -29.05 -13.25
CA THR A 445 -14.11 -27.81 -12.71
C THR A 445 -13.09 -27.08 -11.82
N ARG A 446 -13.34 -25.80 -11.52
CA ARG A 446 -12.48 -25.00 -10.63
C ARG A 446 -12.37 -25.54 -9.20
N ASP A 447 -13.34 -26.36 -8.77
CA ASP A 447 -13.35 -26.95 -7.43
C ASP A 447 -12.58 -28.28 -7.35
N ASP A 448 -12.19 -28.86 -8.49
CA ASP A 448 -11.46 -30.12 -8.58
C ASP A 448 -9.96 -29.91 -8.37
N VAL A 449 -9.59 -29.50 -7.16
CA VAL A 449 -8.21 -29.25 -6.74
C VAL A 449 -7.85 -30.10 -5.52
N GLY A 450 -6.56 -30.44 -5.36
CA GLY A 450 -6.08 -31.17 -4.18
C GLY A 450 -6.82 -32.48 -3.91
N GLU A 451 -7.26 -32.67 -2.67
CA GLU A 451 -8.02 -33.86 -2.27
C GLU A 451 -9.34 -34.05 -3.04
N ARG A 452 -9.99 -32.97 -3.49
CA ARG A 452 -11.25 -33.09 -4.25
C ARG A 452 -11.00 -33.69 -5.63
N MET A 453 -9.90 -33.28 -6.27
CA MET A 453 -9.42 -33.88 -7.51
C MET A 453 -9.15 -35.38 -7.32
N ALA A 454 -8.42 -35.74 -6.27
CA ALA A 454 -8.08 -37.12 -5.94
C ALA A 454 -9.32 -37.99 -5.67
N LYS A 455 -10.33 -37.46 -4.95
CA LYS A 455 -11.60 -38.15 -4.67
C LYS A 455 -12.41 -38.45 -5.93
N LYS A 456 -12.30 -37.64 -6.99
CA LYS A 456 -12.89 -37.92 -8.32
C LYS A 456 -12.08 -38.93 -9.15
N GLY A 457 -10.98 -39.45 -8.58
CA GLY A 457 -10.11 -40.43 -9.21
C GLY A 457 -9.30 -39.88 -10.39
N PHE A 458 -9.26 -38.56 -10.59
CA PHE A 458 -8.48 -37.93 -11.66
C PHE A 458 -6.99 -38.24 -11.51
N ALA A 459 -6.33 -38.54 -12.62
CA ALA A 459 -4.89 -38.72 -12.71
C ALA A 459 -4.34 -37.90 -13.88
N PRO A 460 -4.20 -36.57 -13.72
CA PRO A 460 -3.81 -35.72 -14.83
C PRO A 460 -2.37 -36.00 -15.29
N ALA A 461 -2.16 -36.08 -16.60
CA ALA A 461 -0.83 -36.10 -17.19
C ALA A 461 -0.15 -34.75 -16.97
N LEU A 462 1.09 -34.77 -16.47
CA LEU A 462 1.84 -33.52 -16.30
C LEU A 462 2.44 -33.07 -17.62
N ALA A 463 3.10 -33.97 -18.36
CA ALA A 463 3.72 -33.67 -19.64
C ALA A 463 3.10 -34.51 -20.75
N GLY A 464 2.95 -33.93 -21.94
CA GLY A 464 2.50 -34.64 -23.11
C GLY A 464 1.84 -33.75 -24.16
N THR A 465 1.86 -34.26 -25.38
CA THR A 465 1.11 -33.77 -26.53
C THR A 465 0.18 -34.89 -26.99
N PHE A 466 -1.08 -34.55 -27.25
CA PHE A 466 -2.15 -35.48 -27.55
C PHE A 466 -2.97 -34.97 -28.72
N LYS A 467 -3.78 -35.86 -29.30
CA LYS A 467 -4.76 -35.53 -30.34
C LYS A 467 -6.16 -35.73 -29.78
N ILE A 468 -7.01 -34.72 -29.94
CA ILE A 468 -8.40 -34.77 -29.49
C ILE A 468 -9.33 -34.43 -30.64
N LYS A 469 -10.42 -35.18 -30.75
CA LYS A 469 -11.53 -34.85 -31.64
C LYS A 469 -12.46 -33.84 -30.97
N LEU A 470 -12.66 -32.69 -31.61
CA LEU A 470 -13.55 -31.64 -31.15
C LEU A 470 -15.00 -31.93 -31.53
N VAL A 471 -15.93 -31.22 -30.90
CA VAL A 471 -17.38 -31.33 -31.18
C VAL A 471 -17.72 -30.97 -32.64
N ASP A 472 -16.94 -30.08 -33.28
CA ASP A 472 -17.09 -29.74 -34.70
C ASP A 472 -16.56 -30.83 -35.66
N GLY A 473 -16.05 -31.93 -35.12
CA GLY A 473 -15.53 -33.09 -35.86
C GLY A 473 -14.06 -32.98 -36.26
N LYS A 474 -13.40 -31.82 -36.06
CA LYS A 474 -11.98 -31.65 -36.36
C LYS A 474 -11.11 -32.32 -35.31
N GLU A 475 -9.93 -32.75 -35.73
CA GLU A 475 -8.87 -33.17 -34.82
C GLU A 475 -7.99 -31.96 -34.50
N ALA A 476 -7.73 -31.74 -33.21
CA ALA A 476 -6.81 -30.71 -32.73
C ALA A 476 -5.66 -31.35 -31.95
N GLU A 477 -4.45 -30.89 -32.21
CA GLU A 477 -3.30 -31.21 -31.36
C GLU A 477 -3.31 -30.31 -30.12
N VAL A 478 -3.19 -30.95 -28.97
CA VAL A 478 -3.21 -30.29 -27.66
C VAL A 478 -1.97 -30.68 -26.89
N ALA A 479 -1.45 -29.76 -26.09
CA ALA A 479 -0.34 -30.03 -25.19
C ALA A 479 -0.73 -29.62 -23.77
N THR A 480 -0.17 -30.29 -22.77
CA THR A 480 -0.24 -29.78 -21.39
C THR A 480 0.44 -28.41 -21.32
N LEU A 481 -0.07 -27.53 -20.45
CA LEU A 481 0.55 -26.23 -20.23
C LEU A 481 2.00 -26.39 -19.76
N TRP A 482 2.30 -27.41 -18.95
CA TRP A 482 3.67 -27.80 -18.59
C TRP A 482 4.58 -28.01 -19.80
N THR A 483 4.16 -28.82 -20.78
CA THR A 483 4.94 -29.09 -21.99
C THR A 483 5.20 -27.81 -22.78
N LEU A 484 4.21 -26.93 -22.91
CA LEU A 484 4.40 -25.62 -23.55
C LEU A 484 5.34 -24.72 -22.73
N TYR A 485 5.28 -24.79 -21.41
CA TYR A 485 6.16 -24.04 -20.52
C TYR A 485 7.62 -24.50 -20.64
N GLN A 486 7.86 -25.82 -20.78
CA GLN A 486 9.19 -26.35 -21.05
C GLN A 486 9.75 -25.85 -22.39
N VAL A 487 8.91 -25.62 -23.41
CA VAL A 487 9.34 -24.98 -24.66
C VAL A 487 9.74 -23.53 -24.41
N HIS A 488 8.93 -22.77 -23.67
CA HIS A 488 9.23 -21.38 -23.32
C HIS A 488 10.54 -21.22 -22.52
N LEU A 489 10.81 -22.13 -21.59
CA LEU A 489 12.02 -22.09 -20.75
C LEU A 489 13.32 -22.38 -21.52
N ARG A 490 13.26 -22.86 -22.76
CA ARG A 490 14.46 -23.11 -23.60
C ARG A 490 15.26 -21.84 -23.88
N ASP A 491 14.60 -20.68 -23.85
CA ASP A 491 15.22 -19.37 -24.08
C ASP A 491 15.97 -18.83 -22.83
N TYR A 492 15.86 -19.53 -21.69
CA TYR A 492 16.43 -19.10 -20.39
C TYR A 492 17.47 -20.09 -19.88
N ASP A 493 18.44 -20.47 -20.71
CA ASP A 493 19.59 -21.25 -20.25
C ASP A 493 20.49 -20.40 -19.34
N LEU A 494 21.36 -21.05 -18.57
CA LEU A 494 22.17 -20.38 -17.56
C LEU A 494 23.11 -19.32 -18.15
N ASP A 495 23.58 -19.50 -19.38
CA ASP A 495 24.47 -18.54 -20.04
C ASP A 495 23.69 -17.30 -20.46
N THR A 496 22.56 -17.50 -21.12
CA THR A 496 21.63 -16.42 -21.51
C THR A 496 21.10 -15.66 -20.29
N VAL A 497 20.70 -16.35 -19.22
CA VAL A 497 20.21 -15.70 -18.00
C VAL A 497 21.32 -14.86 -17.35
N ALA A 498 22.55 -15.36 -17.27
CA ALA A 498 23.66 -14.59 -16.72
C ALA A 498 24.00 -13.38 -17.61
N GLU A 499 23.90 -13.50 -18.93
CA GLU A 499 24.06 -12.37 -19.85
C GLU A 499 22.98 -11.30 -19.66
N ILE A 500 21.71 -11.68 -19.53
CA ILE A 500 20.60 -10.74 -19.34
C ILE A 500 20.71 -10.05 -17.98
N THR A 501 20.91 -10.85 -16.91
CA THR A 501 20.81 -10.40 -15.53
C THR A 501 22.10 -9.82 -14.97
N HIS A 502 23.24 -10.12 -15.61
CA HIS A 502 24.59 -9.93 -15.06
C HIS A 502 24.85 -10.67 -13.73
N ALA A 503 23.93 -11.54 -13.30
CA ALA A 503 24.08 -12.28 -12.06
C ALA A 503 25.10 -13.43 -12.25
N PRO A 504 25.96 -13.71 -11.25
CA PRO A 504 26.91 -14.81 -11.34
C PRO A 504 26.22 -16.16 -11.49
N LYS A 505 26.60 -16.94 -12.53
CA LYS A 505 26.03 -18.26 -12.83
C LYS A 505 26.00 -19.21 -11.63
N GLU A 506 27.06 -19.19 -10.84
CA GLU A 506 27.18 -20.02 -9.63
C GLU A 506 26.12 -19.68 -8.58
N MET A 507 25.79 -18.40 -8.41
CA MET A 507 24.75 -17.97 -7.47
C MET A 507 23.35 -18.33 -7.95
N ILE A 508 23.09 -18.23 -9.26
CA ILE A 508 21.82 -18.67 -9.87
C ILE A 508 21.61 -20.17 -9.64
N ARG A 509 22.67 -20.97 -9.86
CA ARG A 509 22.64 -22.42 -9.63
C ARG A 509 22.45 -22.75 -8.15
N GLN A 510 23.17 -22.07 -7.27
CA GLN A 510 23.04 -22.24 -5.82
C GLN A 510 21.62 -21.93 -5.35
N LEU A 511 21.01 -20.84 -5.85
CA LEU A 511 19.63 -20.47 -5.53
C LEU A 511 18.64 -21.55 -5.94
N ALA A 512 18.76 -22.09 -7.16
CA ALA A 512 17.90 -23.18 -7.64
C ALA A 512 18.05 -24.46 -6.79
N GLN A 513 19.28 -24.81 -6.42
CA GLN A 513 19.58 -25.95 -5.54
C GLN A 513 19.01 -25.76 -4.13
N ASP A 514 19.22 -24.59 -3.53
CA ASP A 514 18.72 -24.26 -2.20
C ASP A 514 17.20 -24.35 -2.15
N ILE A 515 16.48 -23.78 -3.14
CA ILE A 515 15.02 -23.86 -3.20
C ILE A 515 14.54 -25.31 -3.36
N GLY A 516 15.24 -26.12 -4.18
CA GLY A 516 14.92 -27.53 -4.38
C GLY A 516 15.15 -28.40 -3.14
N ALA A 517 16.17 -28.10 -2.34
CA ALA A 517 16.61 -28.91 -1.22
C ALA A 517 16.02 -28.49 0.14
N MET A 518 15.68 -27.21 0.32
CA MET A 518 15.23 -26.66 1.59
C MET A 518 13.71 -26.53 1.62
N LYS A 519 13.09 -26.82 2.77
CA LYS A 519 11.67 -26.56 3.05
C LYS A 519 11.50 -26.24 4.55
N PRO A 520 10.70 -25.24 4.96
CA PRO A 520 9.94 -24.29 4.13
C PRO A 520 10.79 -23.18 3.48
N VAL A 521 10.38 -22.70 2.31
CA VAL A 521 11.01 -21.58 1.56
C VAL A 521 10.05 -20.41 1.45
N ALA A 522 10.50 -19.23 1.83
CA ALA A 522 9.77 -17.98 1.68
C ALA A 522 10.50 -17.01 0.73
N ILE A 523 9.78 -16.44 -0.23
CA ILE A 523 10.24 -15.34 -1.07
C ILE A 523 9.51 -14.08 -0.62
N HIS A 524 10.26 -13.02 -0.31
CA HIS A 524 9.73 -11.71 0.05
C HIS A 524 10.04 -10.73 -1.07
N GLN A 525 8.99 -10.38 -1.79
CA GLN A 525 9.00 -9.40 -2.87
C GLN A 525 8.76 -8.00 -2.33
N GLY A 526 9.49 -7.05 -2.88
CA GLY A 526 9.43 -5.66 -2.44
C GLY A 526 9.17 -4.65 -3.54
N GLU A 527 9.27 -3.41 -3.13
CA GLU A 527 9.14 -2.22 -3.96
C GLU A 527 10.18 -2.23 -5.10
N GLY A 528 11.36 -2.82 -4.86
CA GLY A 528 12.44 -2.94 -5.83
C GLY A 528 12.10 -3.79 -7.07
N ILE A 529 11.06 -4.62 -7.00
CA ILE A 529 10.52 -5.35 -8.15
C ILE A 529 9.10 -4.91 -8.52
N ASN A 530 8.27 -4.50 -7.56
CA ASN A 530 6.88 -4.13 -7.81
C ASN A 530 6.75 -2.79 -8.55
N HIS A 531 7.72 -1.87 -8.40
CA HIS A 531 7.65 -0.50 -8.95
C HIS A 531 8.20 -0.39 -10.39
N TRP A 532 8.20 -1.50 -11.14
CA TRP A 532 8.67 -1.57 -12.52
C TRP A 532 7.55 -1.86 -13.51
N PHE A 533 7.74 -1.43 -14.75
CA PHE A 533 6.75 -1.61 -15.82
C PHE A 533 6.41 -3.09 -16.09
N HIS A 534 7.38 -4.01 -15.95
CA HIS A 534 7.21 -5.44 -16.16
C HIS A 534 7.04 -6.24 -14.85
N ALA A 535 6.68 -5.58 -13.75
CA ALA A 535 6.50 -6.22 -12.44
C ALA A 535 5.53 -7.41 -12.46
N THR A 536 4.50 -7.37 -13.30
CA THR A 536 3.54 -8.48 -13.46
C THR A 536 4.25 -9.78 -13.81
N GLU A 537 5.19 -9.75 -14.76
CA GLU A 537 5.93 -10.94 -15.17
C GLU A 537 6.98 -11.35 -14.13
N MET A 538 7.66 -10.37 -13.51
CA MET A 538 8.66 -10.65 -12.46
C MET A 538 8.04 -11.33 -11.24
N ASN A 539 6.90 -10.83 -10.74
CA ASN A 539 6.18 -11.45 -9.62
C ASN A 539 5.71 -12.87 -9.98
N ARG A 540 5.15 -13.06 -11.19
CA ARG A 540 4.69 -14.38 -11.64
C ARG A 540 5.85 -15.36 -11.75
N ALA A 541 6.99 -14.92 -12.27
CA ALA A 541 8.18 -15.75 -12.42
C ALA A 541 8.72 -16.21 -11.05
N ALA A 542 8.78 -15.32 -10.06
CA ALA A 542 9.23 -15.67 -8.70
C ALA A 542 8.30 -16.67 -7.98
N TYR A 543 7.02 -16.73 -8.36
CA TYR A 543 6.09 -17.73 -7.81
C TYR A 543 6.38 -19.15 -8.32
N LEU A 544 6.95 -19.29 -9.52
CA LEU A 544 7.14 -20.59 -10.17
C LEU A 544 7.95 -21.57 -9.30
N PRO A 545 9.13 -21.21 -8.74
CA PRO A 545 9.88 -22.14 -7.88
C PRO A 545 9.08 -22.64 -6.67
N LEU A 546 8.22 -21.81 -6.08
CA LEU A 546 7.40 -22.20 -4.93
C LEU A 546 6.22 -23.09 -5.33
N MET A 547 5.62 -22.85 -6.50
CA MET A 547 4.64 -23.76 -7.11
C MET A 547 5.27 -25.10 -7.45
N LEU A 548 6.51 -25.12 -7.96
CA LEU A 548 7.23 -26.35 -8.28
C LEU A 548 7.53 -27.18 -7.03
N THR A 549 7.84 -26.55 -5.90
CA THR A 549 8.29 -27.25 -4.68
C THR A 549 7.18 -27.50 -3.65
N GLY A 550 5.98 -26.97 -3.90
CA GLY A 550 4.86 -27.03 -2.97
C GLY A 550 5.07 -26.19 -1.71
N ASN A 551 5.82 -25.09 -1.80
CA ASN A 551 6.07 -24.13 -0.72
C ASN A 551 4.97 -23.05 -0.68
N ILE A 552 3.70 -23.47 -0.65
CA ILE A 552 2.52 -22.59 -0.61
C ILE A 552 1.56 -23.08 0.48
N GLY A 553 1.06 -22.17 1.31
CA GLY A 553 0.07 -22.49 2.34
C GLY A 553 0.62 -23.26 3.53
N LYS A 554 1.94 -23.19 3.77
CA LYS A 554 2.64 -23.85 4.89
C LYS A 554 3.32 -22.77 5.75
N PRO A 555 3.39 -22.92 7.08
CA PRO A 555 4.12 -21.97 7.93
C PRO A 555 5.57 -21.80 7.47
N GLY A 556 6.03 -20.55 7.35
CA GLY A 556 7.36 -20.17 6.87
C GLY A 556 7.56 -20.36 5.36
N ALA A 557 6.48 -20.55 4.59
CA ALA A 557 6.54 -20.76 3.15
C ALA A 557 5.56 -19.85 2.39
N GLY A 558 6.00 -19.38 1.22
CA GLY A 558 5.16 -18.62 0.32
C GLY A 558 5.92 -17.51 -0.40
N CYS A 559 5.26 -16.92 -1.39
CA CYS A 559 5.74 -15.69 -2.02
C CYS A 559 4.91 -14.54 -1.45
N HIS A 560 5.58 -13.68 -0.71
CA HIS A 560 4.98 -12.63 0.08
C HIS A 560 5.33 -11.26 -0.48
N THR A 561 4.38 -10.34 -0.54
CA THR A 561 4.68 -8.95 -0.86
C THR A 561 4.59 -8.11 0.40
N TRP A 562 5.47 -7.13 0.53
CA TRP A 562 5.38 -6.17 1.62
C TRP A 562 5.67 -4.80 1.06
N ALA A 563 4.71 -3.89 1.17
CA ALA A 563 4.86 -2.50 0.78
C ALA A 563 4.30 -1.61 1.89
N GLY A 564 3.38 -0.68 1.63
CA GLY A 564 2.69 0.13 2.65
C GLY A 564 1.53 -0.58 3.39
N ASN A 565 0.73 0.18 4.13
CA ASN A 565 -0.37 -0.32 4.97
C ASN A 565 -1.67 -0.56 4.17
N TYR A 566 -1.67 -1.56 3.30
CA TYR A 566 -2.82 -1.83 2.41
C TYR A 566 -3.84 -2.85 2.95
N LYS A 567 -3.50 -3.68 3.94
CA LYS A 567 -4.41 -4.69 4.50
C LYS A 567 -5.17 -4.17 5.70
N ALA A 568 -6.49 -4.32 5.73
CA ALA A 568 -7.33 -4.07 6.91
C ALA A 568 -8.01 -5.36 7.37
N ALA A 569 -7.61 -5.89 8.53
CA ALA A 569 -8.08 -7.19 9.03
C ALA A 569 -9.42 -7.11 9.78
N LEU A 570 -9.68 -6.04 10.53
CA LEU A 570 -10.78 -5.96 11.51
C LEU A 570 -12.10 -5.37 11.00
N PHE A 571 -12.24 -5.17 9.69
CA PHE A 571 -13.41 -4.48 9.11
C PHE A 571 -13.94 -5.17 7.85
N GLN A 572 -13.75 -6.48 7.74
CA GLN A 572 -14.29 -7.30 6.65
C GLN A 572 -15.78 -7.54 6.86
N GLY A 573 -16.57 -7.48 5.77
CA GLY A 573 -17.98 -7.85 5.81
C GLY A 573 -18.14 -9.33 6.18
N SER A 574 -19.08 -9.62 7.08
CA SER A 574 -19.34 -10.97 7.56
C SER A 574 -20.80 -11.12 8.01
N PRO A 575 -21.32 -12.34 8.18
CA PRO A 575 -22.68 -12.54 8.70
C PRO A 575 -22.94 -11.89 10.08
N TRP A 576 -21.88 -11.62 10.86
CA TRP A 576 -22.01 -10.97 12.16
C TRP A 576 -21.72 -9.45 12.16
N THR A 577 -20.96 -8.93 11.19
CA THR A 577 -20.65 -7.49 11.07
C THR A 577 -21.48 -6.76 10.01
N GLY A 578 -22.21 -7.48 9.15
CA GLY A 578 -22.90 -6.90 8.01
C GLY A 578 -21.94 -6.55 6.87
N PRO A 579 -22.08 -5.39 6.22
CA PRO A 579 -21.20 -4.96 5.13
C PRO A 579 -19.78 -4.57 5.61
N GLY A 580 -19.51 -4.55 6.92
CA GLY A 580 -18.20 -4.20 7.48
C GLY A 580 -17.77 -2.80 7.02
N PHE A 581 -16.57 -2.69 6.44
CA PHE A 581 -16.04 -1.44 5.92
C PHE A 581 -16.90 -0.75 4.90
N LYS A 582 -17.56 -1.53 4.04
CA LYS A 582 -18.45 -0.97 3.03
C LYS A 582 -19.65 -0.26 3.68
N GLY A 583 -20.11 -0.70 4.85
CA GLY A 583 -21.14 0.00 5.61
C GLY A 583 -20.73 1.41 6.01
N TRP A 584 -19.44 1.62 6.32
CA TRP A 584 -18.95 2.96 6.69
C TRP A 584 -18.77 3.88 5.47
N VAL A 585 -18.09 3.40 4.42
CA VAL A 585 -17.70 4.26 3.28
C VAL A 585 -18.77 4.38 2.22
N ALA A 586 -19.71 3.44 2.18
CA ALA A 586 -20.75 3.33 1.17
C ALA A 586 -22.13 3.09 1.78
N GLU A 587 -22.37 3.54 3.03
CA GLU A 587 -23.74 3.67 3.55
C GLU A 587 -24.62 4.34 2.49
N ASP A 588 -25.83 3.82 2.29
CA ASP A 588 -26.78 4.40 1.35
C ASP A 588 -27.22 5.79 1.85
N PRO A 589 -26.83 6.88 1.16
CA PRO A 589 -27.19 8.23 1.57
C PRO A 589 -28.70 8.50 1.51
N PHE A 590 -29.49 7.67 0.83
CA PHE A 590 -30.95 7.80 0.80
C PHE A 590 -31.65 7.06 1.96
N HIS A 591 -30.92 6.19 2.67
CA HIS A 591 -31.40 5.42 3.82
C HIS A 591 -30.38 5.46 4.97
N PRO A 592 -30.02 6.66 5.49
CA PRO A 592 -29.01 6.77 6.52
C PRO A 592 -29.44 6.09 7.81
N THR A 593 -28.53 5.39 8.47
CA THR A 593 -28.79 4.81 9.79
C THR A 593 -28.74 5.92 10.84
N LEU A 594 -29.90 6.29 11.39
CA LEU A 594 -30.03 7.36 12.38
C LEU A 594 -30.04 6.86 13.84
N ASP A 595 -30.21 5.54 14.05
CA ASP A 595 -30.15 4.95 15.39
C ASP A 595 -28.69 4.77 15.82
N PRO A 596 -28.23 5.45 16.89
CA PRO A 596 -26.86 5.31 17.39
C PRO A 596 -26.55 3.91 17.94
N ASN A 597 -27.56 3.08 18.19
CA ASN A 597 -27.41 1.71 18.70
C ASN A 597 -27.62 0.63 17.62
N ALA A 598 -27.80 1.03 16.35
CA ALA A 598 -27.97 0.08 15.26
C ALA A 598 -26.78 -0.87 15.15
N SER A 599 -27.06 -2.14 14.84
CA SER A 599 -26.01 -3.09 14.53
C SER A 599 -25.37 -2.72 13.19
N GLY A 600 -24.08 -3.02 13.02
CA GLY A 600 -23.43 -2.91 11.71
C GLY A 600 -24.14 -3.71 10.62
N LYS A 601 -24.90 -4.76 11.00
CA LYS A 601 -25.75 -5.56 10.10
C LYS A 601 -26.93 -4.81 9.50
N ASP A 602 -27.43 -3.82 10.22
CA ASP A 602 -28.62 -3.07 9.86
C ASP A 602 -28.26 -1.87 8.97
N VAL A 603 -26.96 -1.61 8.77
CA VAL A 603 -26.45 -0.57 7.88
C VAL A 603 -26.62 -1.02 6.43
N GLU A 604 -27.48 -0.30 5.71
CA GLU A 604 -27.64 -0.49 4.27
C GLU A 604 -26.47 0.16 3.53
N ALA A 605 -25.75 -0.63 2.74
CA ALA A 605 -24.63 -0.15 1.94
C ALA A 605 -24.97 -0.16 0.45
N HIS A 606 -24.91 1.00 -0.18
CA HIS A 606 -25.02 1.17 -1.62
C HIS A 606 -23.94 2.12 -2.15
N ALA A 607 -23.00 1.57 -2.91
CA ALA A 607 -21.94 2.34 -3.54
C ALA A 607 -22.44 3.04 -4.82
N TYR A 608 -22.68 4.34 -4.73
CA TYR A 608 -22.94 5.20 -5.89
C TYR A 608 -21.62 5.72 -6.52
N THR A 609 -20.53 5.65 -5.75
CA THR A 609 -19.17 5.96 -6.21
C THR A 609 -18.66 4.90 -7.17
N LYS A 610 -17.61 5.23 -7.92
CA LYS A 610 -16.88 4.27 -8.76
C LYS A 610 -15.40 4.51 -8.54
N ASP A 611 -14.64 3.45 -8.35
CA ASP A 611 -13.20 3.56 -8.15
C ASP A 611 -12.50 4.02 -9.45
N GLU A 612 -11.39 4.72 -9.29
CA GLU A 612 -10.58 5.25 -10.37
C GLU A 612 -9.10 5.32 -9.95
N GLU A 613 -8.21 5.12 -10.92
CA GLU A 613 -6.77 5.12 -10.72
C GLU A 613 -6.19 6.54 -10.89
N PRO A 614 -5.55 7.14 -9.86
CA PRO A 614 -4.95 8.47 -9.99
C PRO A 614 -3.77 8.54 -10.97
N ALA A 615 -3.26 7.41 -11.47
CA ALA A 615 -2.23 7.43 -12.51
C ALA A 615 -2.73 8.10 -13.81
N TYR A 616 -4.04 8.11 -14.09
CA TYR A 616 -4.60 8.87 -15.22
C TYR A 616 -4.47 10.39 -15.01
N TRP A 617 -4.63 10.87 -13.77
CA TRP A 617 -4.33 12.25 -13.40
C TRP A 617 -2.84 12.57 -13.57
N ASN A 618 -1.93 11.66 -13.19
CA ASN A 618 -0.49 11.79 -13.49
C ASN A 618 -0.21 11.81 -15.00
N HIS A 619 -1.04 11.13 -15.78
CA HIS A 619 -0.95 11.03 -17.23
C HIS A 619 -1.81 12.09 -17.94
N GLY A 620 -1.70 13.34 -17.51
CA GLY A 620 -2.35 14.45 -18.20
C GLY A 620 -3.86 14.55 -18.00
N ASP A 621 -4.43 13.79 -17.05
CA ASP A 621 -5.90 13.62 -16.88
C ASP A 621 -6.56 13.01 -18.13
N LEU A 622 -5.87 12.02 -18.72
CA LEU A 622 -6.28 11.32 -19.94
C LEU A 622 -6.27 9.80 -19.76
N ALA A 623 -7.14 9.11 -20.50
CA ALA A 623 -7.07 7.67 -20.68
C ALA A 623 -5.95 7.30 -21.67
N LEU A 624 -5.41 6.08 -21.52
CA LEU A 624 -4.37 5.55 -22.41
C LEU A 624 -5.00 5.09 -23.73
N ILE A 625 -5.24 6.06 -24.61
CA ILE A 625 -5.75 5.87 -25.96
C ILE A 625 -4.71 6.40 -26.94
N VAL A 626 -4.12 5.51 -27.74
CA VAL A 626 -3.01 5.86 -28.63
C VAL A 626 -3.30 5.43 -30.05
N ASN A 627 -2.79 6.18 -31.02
CA ASN A 627 -2.79 5.78 -32.43
C ASN A 627 -1.54 4.93 -32.69
N THR A 628 -1.75 3.62 -32.84
CA THR A 628 -0.68 2.69 -33.17
C THR A 628 -0.47 2.63 -34.69
N PRO A 629 0.78 2.48 -35.18
CA PRO A 629 1.04 2.36 -36.62
C PRO A 629 0.30 1.19 -37.29
N LYS A 630 0.17 0.06 -36.58
CA LYS A 630 -0.42 -1.17 -37.12
C LYS A 630 -1.92 -1.27 -36.94
N PHE A 631 -2.47 -0.75 -35.85
CA PHE A 631 -3.86 -1.00 -35.46
C PHE A 631 -4.71 0.27 -35.36
N GLY A 632 -4.16 1.43 -35.73
CA GLY A 632 -4.84 2.71 -35.59
C GLY A 632 -5.11 3.04 -34.12
N ARG A 633 -6.20 3.77 -33.88
CA ARG A 633 -6.64 4.19 -32.53
C ARG A 633 -6.97 2.98 -31.67
N ARG A 634 -6.26 2.82 -30.56
CA ARG A 634 -6.43 1.74 -29.58
C ARG A 634 -6.63 2.30 -28.18
N ASN A 635 -7.69 1.84 -27.53
CA ASN A 635 -7.97 2.11 -26.13
C ASN A 635 -7.37 0.99 -25.26
N PHE A 636 -6.23 1.26 -24.61
CA PHE A 636 -5.58 0.32 -23.70
C PHE A 636 -6.11 0.42 -22.26
N THR A 637 -6.77 1.52 -21.91
CA THR A 637 -7.49 1.65 -20.63
C THR A 637 -8.68 0.69 -20.54
N GLY A 638 -9.32 0.40 -21.68
CA GLY A 638 -10.52 -0.43 -21.74
C GLY A 638 -11.75 0.27 -21.16
N GLU A 639 -12.87 -0.43 -21.07
CA GLU A 639 -14.18 0.17 -20.68
C GLU A 639 -14.42 0.13 -19.18
N SER A 640 -13.97 -0.94 -18.50
CA SER A 640 -14.28 -1.17 -17.08
C SER A 640 -13.66 -0.11 -16.17
N HIS A 641 -12.44 0.34 -16.47
CA HIS A 641 -11.64 1.26 -15.65
C HIS A 641 -11.47 2.66 -16.27
N MET A 642 -12.29 3.03 -17.25
CA MET A 642 -12.24 4.34 -17.91
C MET A 642 -12.35 5.48 -16.87
N PRO A 643 -11.36 6.40 -16.79
CA PRO A 643 -11.42 7.56 -15.92
C PRO A 643 -12.44 8.59 -16.40
N THR A 644 -12.85 9.49 -15.52
CA THR A 644 -13.61 10.69 -15.87
C THR A 644 -12.76 11.95 -15.69
N PRO A 645 -13.07 13.06 -16.40
CA PRO A 645 -12.36 14.34 -16.22
C PRO A 645 -12.25 14.79 -14.76
N SER A 646 -11.14 15.39 -14.35
CA SER A 646 -10.92 15.85 -12.97
C SER A 646 -11.20 17.35 -12.82
N LYS A 647 -12.18 17.73 -12.00
CA LYS A 647 -12.57 19.14 -11.75
C LYS A 647 -12.56 19.55 -10.30
N ALA A 648 -12.74 18.61 -9.37
CA ALA A 648 -12.44 18.81 -7.96
C ALA A 648 -11.66 17.63 -7.41
N ILE A 649 -10.68 17.89 -6.57
CA ILE A 649 -9.89 16.87 -5.88
C ILE A 649 -9.89 17.21 -4.39
N ILE A 650 -10.33 16.27 -3.56
CA ILE A 650 -10.25 16.38 -2.10
C ILE A 650 -9.45 15.18 -1.60
N PHE A 651 -8.39 15.43 -0.82
CA PHE A 651 -7.59 14.35 -0.26
C PHE A 651 -7.22 14.60 1.20
N SER A 652 -7.07 13.51 1.95
CA SER A 652 -6.76 13.56 3.38
C SER A 652 -5.57 12.68 3.74
N ASN A 653 -4.66 13.23 4.56
CA ASN A 653 -3.46 12.57 5.07
C ASN A 653 -2.65 11.88 3.97
N VAL A 654 -2.36 12.62 2.91
CA VAL A 654 -1.55 12.13 1.79
C VAL A 654 -0.83 13.32 1.15
N ASN A 655 0.49 13.21 1.07
CA ASN A 655 1.31 14.15 0.30
C ASN A 655 1.24 13.79 -1.19
N LEU A 656 0.03 13.88 -1.75
CA LEU A 656 -0.32 13.49 -3.12
C LEU A 656 0.64 14.02 -4.19
N ILE A 657 0.98 15.30 -4.19
CA ILE A 657 1.82 15.91 -5.23
C ILE A 657 3.27 15.47 -5.08
N ASN A 658 3.81 15.43 -3.85
CA ASN A 658 5.18 14.99 -3.62
C ASN A 658 5.41 13.52 -3.98
N ASN A 659 4.36 12.70 -3.88
CA ASN A 659 4.40 11.28 -4.23
C ASN A 659 3.97 11.00 -5.67
N ALA A 660 3.52 12.03 -6.42
CA ALA A 660 3.05 11.87 -7.78
C ALA A 660 4.22 11.56 -8.71
N LYS A 661 4.12 10.44 -9.43
CA LYS A 661 4.99 10.19 -10.58
C LYS A 661 4.70 11.28 -11.61
N TRP A 662 5.74 11.90 -12.15
CA TRP A 662 5.61 13.01 -13.10
C TRP A 662 4.93 14.27 -12.52
N ALA A 663 5.20 14.60 -11.24
CA ALA A 663 4.60 15.74 -10.55
C ALA A 663 4.67 17.08 -11.31
N TYR A 664 5.75 17.35 -12.06
CA TYR A 664 5.86 18.57 -12.86
C TYR A 664 4.73 18.70 -13.89
N GLY A 665 4.45 17.64 -14.65
CA GLY A 665 3.40 17.66 -15.66
C GLY A 665 2.01 17.80 -15.04
N VAL A 666 1.80 17.17 -13.88
CA VAL A 666 0.59 17.37 -13.08
C VAL A 666 0.42 18.85 -12.70
N ILE A 667 1.44 19.45 -12.09
CA ILE A 667 1.39 20.83 -11.58
C ILE A 667 1.17 21.82 -12.72
N LYS A 668 1.85 21.64 -13.86
CA LYS A 668 1.84 22.62 -14.95
C LYS A 668 0.74 22.41 -15.98
N ASN A 669 0.36 21.17 -16.27
CA ASN A 669 -0.53 20.87 -17.39
C ASN A 669 -1.91 20.38 -16.94
N VAL A 670 -2.01 19.77 -15.75
CA VAL A 670 -3.26 19.16 -15.28
C VAL A 670 -3.97 20.04 -14.27
N ASN A 671 -3.32 20.32 -13.15
CA ASN A 671 -3.91 21.04 -12.04
C ASN A 671 -4.48 22.42 -12.43
N PRO A 672 -3.91 23.21 -13.35
CA PRO A 672 -4.51 24.48 -13.77
C PRO A 672 -5.91 24.35 -14.40
N ASN A 673 -6.33 23.13 -14.77
CA ASN A 673 -7.66 22.80 -15.30
C ASN A 673 -8.61 22.19 -14.25
N VAL A 674 -8.13 21.96 -13.03
CA VAL A 674 -8.89 21.52 -11.86
C VAL A 674 -9.37 22.76 -11.13
N GLU A 675 -10.66 22.86 -10.82
CA GLU A 675 -11.27 24.07 -10.27
C GLU A 675 -11.18 24.16 -8.74
N MET A 676 -10.97 23.03 -8.06
CA MET A 676 -10.80 23.00 -6.62
C MET A 676 -9.88 21.85 -6.19
N ILE A 677 -8.85 22.18 -5.42
CA ILE A 677 -7.98 21.20 -4.75
C ILE A 677 -8.02 21.46 -3.24
N VAL A 678 -8.47 20.49 -2.46
CA VAL A 678 -8.54 20.57 -0.99
C VAL A 678 -7.62 19.52 -0.37
N ALA A 679 -6.70 19.98 0.47
CA ALA A 679 -5.80 19.13 1.23
C ALA A 679 -6.21 19.11 2.71
N ILE A 680 -6.36 17.95 3.31
CA ILE A 680 -6.65 17.79 4.75
C ILE A 680 -5.44 17.09 5.39
N ASP A 681 -4.65 17.79 6.19
CA ASP A 681 -3.37 17.26 6.68
C ASP A 681 -2.99 17.79 8.07
N ILE A 682 -2.08 17.09 8.75
CA ILE A 682 -1.58 17.46 10.08
C ILE A 682 -0.52 18.56 10.01
N GLN A 683 0.14 18.72 8.86
CA GLN A 683 1.28 19.62 8.67
C GLN A 683 1.28 20.22 7.26
N MET A 684 1.95 21.35 7.07
CA MET A 684 2.23 21.93 5.76
C MET A 684 3.07 20.96 4.92
N THR A 685 2.44 20.34 3.94
CA THR A 685 3.09 19.46 2.96
C THR A 685 3.22 20.17 1.61
N ALA A 686 4.09 19.66 0.73
CA ALA A 686 4.16 20.15 -0.65
C ALA A 686 2.80 20.07 -1.37
N SER A 687 1.94 19.10 -1.04
CA SER A 687 0.56 19.08 -1.54
C SER A 687 -0.26 20.31 -1.16
N ILE A 688 -0.08 20.84 0.06
CA ILE A 688 -0.79 22.04 0.51
C ILE A 688 -0.33 23.27 -0.26
N GLU A 689 0.98 23.39 -0.54
CA GLU A 689 1.53 24.52 -1.31
C GLU A 689 0.86 24.67 -2.69
N TYR A 690 0.35 23.58 -3.26
CA TYR A 690 -0.35 23.58 -4.55
C TYR A 690 -1.85 23.28 -4.44
N ALA A 691 -2.42 23.35 -3.23
CA ALA A 691 -3.85 23.24 -3.01
C ALA A 691 -4.51 24.62 -3.04
N ASP A 692 -5.83 24.65 -3.23
CA ASP A 692 -6.63 25.87 -3.09
C ASP A 692 -7.05 26.10 -1.63
N LEU A 693 -7.36 25.02 -0.90
CA LEU A 693 -7.65 25.06 0.54
C LEU A 693 -6.85 24.00 1.28
N ALA A 694 -6.42 24.32 2.49
CA ALA A 694 -5.88 23.35 3.43
C ALA A 694 -6.64 23.38 4.76
N LEU A 695 -7.06 22.21 5.22
CA LEU A 695 -7.80 22.03 6.48
C LEU A 695 -6.92 21.30 7.51
N PRO A 696 -6.72 21.86 8.72
CA PRO A 696 -5.92 21.23 9.76
C PRO A 696 -6.61 19.96 10.28
N ALA A 697 -5.89 18.84 10.29
CA ALA A 697 -6.34 17.60 10.89
C ALA A 697 -5.69 17.33 12.26
N ASN A 698 -6.44 16.65 13.13
CA ASN A 698 -5.89 16.05 14.34
C ASN A 698 -4.90 14.94 13.94
N SER A 699 -3.80 14.82 14.67
CA SER A 699 -2.90 13.66 14.57
C SER A 699 -3.40 12.51 15.45
N TRP A 700 -2.83 11.33 15.25
CA TRP A 700 -3.11 10.13 16.06
C TRP A 700 -2.83 10.27 17.56
N LEU A 701 -2.06 11.27 17.95
CA LEU A 701 -1.73 11.54 19.36
C LEU A 701 -2.74 12.49 20.01
N GLU A 702 -3.62 13.16 19.24
CA GLU A 702 -4.45 14.27 19.70
C GLU A 702 -5.96 13.98 19.71
N PHE A 703 -6.40 12.77 19.36
CA PHE A 703 -7.82 12.42 19.42
C PHE A 703 -8.06 11.16 20.26
N GLU A 704 -9.17 11.16 20.99
CA GLU A 704 -9.67 10.03 21.75
C GLU A 704 -10.81 9.40 20.95
N GLY A 705 -10.50 8.35 20.19
CA GLY A 705 -11.45 7.64 19.35
C GLY A 705 -10.95 6.23 19.08
N LEU A 706 -11.89 5.33 18.78
CA LEU A 706 -11.53 4.00 18.29
C LEU A 706 -10.88 4.17 16.92
N GLU A 707 -9.59 3.85 16.83
CA GLU A 707 -8.89 3.77 15.55
C GLU A 707 -8.69 2.31 15.19
N ILE A 708 -9.03 1.95 13.96
CA ILE A 708 -8.89 0.58 13.47
C ILE A 708 -7.54 0.51 12.75
N THR A 709 -6.60 -0.24 13.31
CA THR A 709 -5.26 -0.47 12.76
C THR A 709 -4.99 -1.95 12.56
#